data_AF-A0AAN9UV31-F1
#
_entry.id   AF-A0AAN9UV31-F1
#
_cell.length_a   1.000
_cell.length_b   1.000
_cell.length_c   1.000
_cell.angle_alpha   90.00
_cell.angle_beta   90.00
_cell.angle_gamma   90.00
#
_symmetry.space_group_name_H-M   'P 1'
#
loop_
_entity.id
_entity.type
_entity.pdbx_description
1 polymer ?
#
loop_
_entity_poly.entity_id
_entity_poly.type
_entity_poly.pdbx_seq_one_letter_code
_entity_poly.pdbx_strand_id
1 'polypeptide(L)'
;MDGDAMQVDLDDVDDLFGDGVQLGLHTRPPSKRLQQRLDELRSRGACRGIAWSKTGTIASIVPGGQSLELRYIRADPKDGTWGLSEPTPFVPWPNLAGGPIVHLSWSPMNSSSELAVVDAVGRVLIFSVGANLNRPTLIRRWDSDPVDDLHAVVGTYWLNVKPSNSAKASIRLMKLDSIVVNKIVTGVSVLSYGKIICFTYTDGSVEYRDRFTMEELYTDVNLNRINSILEVGFTQRGDHLSLQTALSPTNFSVVDILEDGKIKWYPINYTLNDPSMMTDAQLSAVVAGITAATANAVTSNSNMDDILAIARPFSHKDRFIASWVNELVRVLKIAVDYSEEAPHDQLMRNHQMQICLSILHHLGWKGEYQPREFSSKLALIMLNLRNIVILITMANNTNALRGAANPMDDPDVVNALAGCCRWTVDLLSWLCDSLFCLLNDNKFKGILTNQAQFSQLTSYLHEKNEIALHMVLCSSIRSLLGGVCRRITVLHNLSHRAISHYELNNPNTAPGAGGKGSGNSNNNGYGSPLHIAYQKVYRHTSAALINPEAFQTLLASLNREVREVYSKSFAKMAEQASKAQNQNQPQPQSQQQQQHQKNLADDAIARARQHCELQMLLGQAPPSTFQPLIAKFLYQDLAAFRDGPGNGNSSGSGAAGAGAGVIDPALLYFADYDILEVDDTPGALERRRARGARVDLFKRVEITRPHSRSRSSGGAAENGSNNIPWRRCVRCASVMEDVASAAAAAAAANGGGSGNNSNNNHKPQINFVLSQQRNCCCGGRLAWLP
;
A
#
# COMPACT_ATOMS: atom_id res chain seq x y z
N MET A 1 11.94 23.50 93.95
CA MET A 1 11.15 22.27 94.17
C MET A 1 10.82 21.71 92.78
N ASP A 2 11.85 21.45 91.97
CA ASP A 2 12.81 20.32 92.04
C ASP A 2 12.08 19.03 91.64
N GLY A 3 12.47 18.23 90.66
CA GLY A 3 13.53 18.20 89.64
C GLY A 3 12.98 17.28 88.54
N ASP A 4 13.67 16.74 87.55
CA ASP A 4 15.05 16.76 87.07
C ASP A 4 14.94 16.19 85.63
N ALA A 5 15.86 16.54 84.75
CA ALA A 5 15.81 16.20 83.33
C ALA A 5 16.10 14.71 83.08
N MET A 6 15.24 14.02 82.33
CA MET A 6 15.58 12.74 81.68
C MET A 6 16.01 13.04 80.24
N GLN A 7 17.31 12.91 80.02
CA GLN A 7 17.97 12.90 78.72
C GLN A 7 17.47 11.66 77.95
N VAL A 8 16.81 11.86 76.81
CA VAL A 8 16.39 10.77 75.92
C VAL A 8 17.48 10.58 74.87
N ASP A 9 18.15 9.43 74.92
CA ASP A 9 19.06 8.95 73.87
C ASP A 9 18.31 8.91 72.52
N LEU A 10 18.90 9.53 71.50
CA LEU A 10 18.37 9.58 70.13
C LEU A 10 18.80 8.36 69.29
N ASP A 11 19.42 7.35 69.90
CA ASP A 11 19.97 6.18 69.21
C ASP A 11 18.98 4.99 69.10
N ASP A 12 17.73 5.16 69.56
CA ASP A 12 16.73 4.07 69.63
C ASP A 12 15.57 4.21 68.62
N VAL A 13 15.72 5.08 67.59
CA VAL A 13 14.71 5.26 66.53
C VAL A 13 15.08 4.54 65.22
N ASP A 14 16.29 4.00 65.12
CA ASP A 14 16.80 3.34 63.91
C ASP A 14 16.53 1.82 63.86
N ASP A 15 15.98 1.21 64.91
CA ASP A 15 15.70 -0.24 64.97
C ASP A 15 14.20 -0.61 64.73
N LEU A 16 13.34 0.38 64.43
CA LEU A 16 11.91 0.14 64.14
C LEU A 16 11.59 -0.06 62.65
N PHE A 17 12.55 0.20 61.76
CA PHE A 17 12.45 -0.11 60.34
C PHE A 17 13.54 -1.09 59.94
N GLY A 18 13.38 -2.33 60.41
CA GLY A 18 14.21 -3.45 60.00
C GLY A 18 14.39 -3.50 58.48
N ASP A 19 15.63 -3.75 58.08
CA ASP A 19 16.11 -3.94 56.72
C ASP A 19 15.11 -4.62 55.78
N GLY A 20 14.83 -3.95 54.66
CA GLY A 20 14.82 -4.61 53.36
C GLY A 20 13.74 -5.67 53.08
N VAL A 21 12.56 -5.64 53.71
CA VAL A 21 11.43 -6.43 53.22
C VAL A 21 10.79 -5.70 52.04
N GLN A 22 11.03 -6.19 50.82
CA GLN A 22 10.22 -5.84 49.65
C GLN A 22 8.74 -5.96 50.04
N LEU A 23 8.03 -4.83 50.10
CA LEU A 23 6.58 -4.79 50.16
C LEU A 23 6.04 -5.45 48.89
N GLY A 24 5.93 -6.77 48.92
CA GLY A 24 5.26 -7.56 47.90
C GLY A 24 3.80 -7.14 47.91
N LEU A 25 3.44 -6.24 46.99
CA LEU A 25 2.06 -5.99 46.62
C LEU A 25 1.39 -7.36 46.45
N HIS A 26 0.40 -7.66 47.30
CA HIS A 26 -0.36 -8.91 47.19
C HIS A 26 -0.84 -9.05 45.74
N THR A 27 -0.37 -10.09 45.05
CA THR A 27 -0.80 -10.39 43.69
C THR A 27 -2.30 -10.62 43.75
N ARG A 28 -3.05 -9.78 43.04
CA ARG A 28 -4.52 -9.93 42.92
C ARG A 28 -4.80 -11.37 42.49
N PRO A 29 -5.71 -12.09 43.17
CA PRO A 29 -6.04 -13.45 42.77
C PRO A 29 -6.48 -13.46 41.29
N PRO A 30 -6.07 -14.47 40.49
CA PRO A 30 -6.47 -14.57 39.09
C PRO A 30 -7.98 -14.45 38.94
N SER A 31 -8.44 -13.69 37.95
CA SER A 31 -9.87 -13.58 37.69
C SER A 31 -10.47 -14.95 37.31
N LYS A 32 -11.79 -15.11 37.49
CA LYS A 32 -12.48 -16.34 37.06
C LYS A 32 -12.28 -16.66 35.57
N ARG A 33 -12.23 -15.63 34.72
CA ARG A 33 -12.01 -15.79 33.28
C ARG A 33 -10.58 -16.23 32.99
N LEU A 34 -9.60 -15.68 33.69
CA LEU A 34 -8.21 -16.12 33.58
C LEU A 34 -8.04 -17.56 34.09
N GLN A 35 -8.67 -17.93 35.21
CA GLN A 35 -8.67 -19.32 35.70
C GLN A 35 -9.27 -20.28 34.67
N GLN A 36 -10.43 -19.94 34.11
CA GLN A 36 -11.04 -20.72 33.03
C GLN A 36 -10.09 -20.86 31.83
N ARG A 37 -9.42 -19.78 31.44
CA ARG A 37 -8.44 -19.81 30.35
C ARG A 37 -7.24 -20.73 30.65
N LEU A 38 -6.76 -20.73 31.90
CA LEU A 38 -5.69 -21.63 32.32
C LEU A 38 -6.14 -23.08 32.30
N ASP A 39 -7.37 -23.36 32.71
CA ASP A 39 -7.94 -24.70 32.66
C ASP A 39 -8.13 -25.17 31.21
N GLU A 40 -8.50 -24.28 30.28
CA GLU A 40 -8.48 -24.57 28.84
C GLU A 40 -7.08 -24.91 28.33
N LEU A 41 -6.05 -24.14 28.72
CA LEU A 41 -4.65 -24.39 28.32
C LEU A 41 -4.11 -25.70 28.90
N ARG A 42 -4.56 -26.09 30.10
CA ARG A 42 -4.18 -27.36 30.73
C ARG A 42 -4.90 -28.56 30.11
N SER A 43 -6.18 -28.40 29.79
CA SER A 43 -7.02 -29.47 29.26
C SER A 43 -6.85 -29.68 27.75
N ARG A 44 -6.44 -28.65 27.01
CA ARG A 44 -6.32 -28.68 25.55
C ARG A 44 -4.95 -28.17 25.14
N GLY A 45 -4.23 -28.94 24.32
CA GLY A 45 -2.89 -28.54 23.88
C GLY A 45 -2.89 -27.33 22.95
N ALA A 46 -3.89 -27.17 22.08
CA ALA A 46 -3.95 -26.06 21.12
C ALA A 46 -5.31 -25.36 21.14
N CYS A 47 -5.39 -24.15 21.69
CA CYS A 47 -6.65 -23.42 21.86
C CYS A 47 -6.51 -21.91 21.59
N ARG A 48 -5.92 -21.56 20.43
CA ARG A 48 -5.65 -20.17 20.05
C ARG A 48 -6.91 -19.53 19.46
N GLY A 49 -7.52 -18.63 20.20
CA GLY A 49 -8.72 -17.88 19.83
C GLY A 49 -8.47 -16.59 19.05
N ILE A 50 -7.22 -16.15 18.90
CA ILE A 50 -6.85 -14.99 18.08
C ILE A 50 -5.55 -15.23 17.31
N ALA A 51 -5.53 -14.86 16.02
CA ALA A 51 -4.36 -14.99 15.18
C ALA A 51 -4.26 -13.85 14.15
N TRP A 52 -3.04 -13.41 13.85
CA TRP A 52 -2.76 -12.32 12.91
C TRP A 52 -2.01 -12.86 11.68
N SER A 53 -2.56 -12.62 10.48
CA SER A 53 -1.96 -13.07 9.22
C SER A 53 -0.78 -12.19 8.81
N LYS A 54 0.15 -12.76 8.04
CA LYS A 54 1.23 -12.02 7.34
C LYS A 54 0.71 -10.87 6.48
N THR A 55 -0.55 -10.90 6.11
CA THR A 55 -1.15 -9.94 5.19
C THR A 55 -2.00 -8.88 5.87
N GLY A 56 -2.00 -8.84 7.21
CA GLY A 56 -2.62 -7.80 8.02
C GLY A 56 -4.02 -8.14 8.54
N THR A 57 -4.58 -9.31 8.20
CA THR A 57 -5.90 -9.75 8.69
C THR A 57 -5.79 -10.34 10.09
N ILE A 58 -6.57 -9.84 11.03
CA ILE A 58 -6.73 -10.38 12.38
C ILE A 58 -7.99 -11.23 12.39
N ALA A 59 -7.88 -12.51 12.75
CA ALA A 59 -9.02 -13.41 12.93
C ALA A 59 -9.16 -13.75 14.41
N SER A 60 -10.39 -13.78 14.90
CA SER A 60 -10.69 -14.17 16.27
C SER A 60 -11.98 -14.98 16.39
N ILE A 61 -12.03 -15.82 17.44
CA ILE A 61 -13.19 -16.61 17.80
C ILE A 61 -14.09 -15.77 18.70
N VAL A 62 -15.35 -15.60 18.30
CA VAL A 62 -16.37 -14.89 19.09
C VAL A 62 -16.72 -15.72 20.32
N PRO A 63 -17.04 -15.11 21.49
CA PRO A 63 -17.44 -15.85 22.68
C PRO A 63 -18.52 -16.91 22.39
N GLY A 64 -18.29 -18.13 22.87
CA GLY A 64 -19.13 -19.31 22.60
C GLY A 64 -18.69 -20.16 21.39
N GLY A 65 -17.70 -19.71 20.61
CA GLY A 65 -17.07 -20.51 19.57
C GLY A 65 -17.95 -20.84 18.37
N GLN A 66 -19.05 -20.10 18.18
CA GLN A 66 -20.02 -20.36 17.10
C GLN A 66 -19.74 -19.59 15.81
N SER A 67 -18.92 -18.53 15.90
CA SER A 67 -18.62 -17.62 14.81
C SER A 67 -17.20 -17.09 14.91
N LEU A 68 -16.71 -16.53 13.81
CA LEU A 68 -15.46 -15.78 13.76
C LEU A 68 -15.74 -14.33 13.45
N GLU A 69 -14.79 -13.46 13.76
CA GLU A 69 -14.73 -12.11 13.24
C GLU A 69 -13.36 -11.80 12.66
N LEU A 70 -13.36 -11.01 11.59
CA LEU A 70 -12.16 -10.49 10.93
C LEU A 70 -12.04 -9.00 11.21
N ARG A 71 -10.82 -8.57 11.53
CA ARG A 71 -10.45 -7.16 11.76
C ARG A 71 -9.15 -6.82 11.06
N TYR A 72 -8.91 -5.52 10.93
CA TYR A 72 -7.69 -4.95 10.39
C TYR A 72 -7.28 -3.76 11.24
N ILE A 73 -5.98 -3.50 11.37
CA ILE A 73 -5.57 -2.14 11.71
C ILE A 73 -5.85 -1.25 10.49
N ARG A 74 -6.36 -0.05 10.71
CA ARG A 74 -6.72 0.89 9.65
C ARG A 74 -6.38 2.32 10.03
N ALA A 75 -6.02 3.12 9.03
CA ALA A 75 -5.97 4.55 9.15
C ALA A 75 -7.39 5.14 9.13
N ASP A 76 -7.63 6.16 9.95
CA ASP A 76 -8.89 6.87 10.01
C ASP A 76 -9.01 7.87 8.85
N PRO A 77 -10.11 7.87 8.10
CA PRO A 77 -10.29 8.80 6.99
C PRO A 77 -10.23 10.28 7.38
N LYS A 78 -10.49 10.64 8.65
CA LYS A 78 -10.58 12.04 9.08
C LYS A 78 -9.21 12.69 9.30
N ASP A 79 -8.29 11.96 9.93
CA ASP A 79 -7.01 12.50 10.40
C ASP A 79 -5.80 11.59 10.09
N GLY A 80 -6.05 10.40 9.52
CA GLY A 80 -5.08 9.36 9.21
C GLY A 80 -4.45 8.67 10.43
N THR A 81 -4.96 8.90 11.65
CA THR A 81 -4.56 8.14 12.85
C THR A 81 -4.91 6.66 12.69
N TRP A 82 -4.19 5.78 13.37
CA TRP A 82 -4.44 4.34 13.23
C TRP A 82 -5.30 3.82 14.37
N GLY A 83 -6.17 2.86 14.05
CA GLY A 83 -6.99 2.14 15.02
C GLY A 83 -7.39 0.77 14.51
N LEU A 84 -8.06 -0.01 15.35
CA LEU A 84 -8.61 -1.30 14.97
C LEU A 84 -9.95 -1.09 14.25
N SER A 85 -10.19 -1.84 13.16
CA SER A 85 -11.45 -1.81 12.45
C SER A 85 -12.60 -2.37 13.30
N GLU A 86 -13.82 -2.00 12.91
CA GLU A 86 -15.01 -2.73 13.34
C GLU A 86 -14.93 -4.20 12.94
N PRO A 87 -15.57 -5.10 13.71
CA PRO A 87 -15.58 -6.52 13.40
C PRO A 87 -16.38 -6.80 12.14
N THR A 88 -15.79 -7.58 11.23
CA THR A 88 -16.53 -8.19 10.12
C THR A 88 -16.88 -9.62 10.54
N PRO A 89 -18.12 -9.90 10.97
CA PRO A 89 -18.52 -11.24 11.38
C PRO A 89 -18.47 -12.21 10.19
N PHE A 90 -18.10 -13.44 10.49
CA PHE A 90 -17.85 -14.49 9.52
C PHE A 90 -18.37 -15.83 10.04
N VAL A 91 -19.44 -16.35 9.41
CA VAL A 91 -20.07 -17.65 9.74
C VAL A 91 -20.28 -18.44 8.44
N PRO A 92 -19.27 -19.17 7.98
CA PRO A 92 -19.33 -19.92 6.72
C PRO A 92 -19.90 -21.34 6.87
N TRP A 93 -20.25 -21.78 8.08
CA TRP A 93 -20.84 -23.09 8.36
C TRP A 93 -22.33 -22.97 8.73
N PRO A 94 -23.17 -23.92 8.29
CA PRO A 94 -24.58 -23.96 8.68
C PRO A 94 -24.77 -24.45 10.12
N ASN A 95 -23.93 -25.37 10.60
CA ASN A 95 -23.94 -25.92 11.96
C ASN A 95 -22.54 -26.36 12.42
N LEU A 96 -22.36 -26.47 13.74
CA LEU A 96 -21.13 -26.95 14.37
C LEU A 96 -21.40 -28.27 15.11
N ALA A 97 -21.64 -29.35 14.35
CA ALA A 97 -21.91 -30.66 14.94
C ALA A 97 -20.77 -31.17 15.86
N GLY A 98 -19.51 -30.85 15.53
CA GLY A 98 -18.32 -31.14 16.34
C GLY A 98 -18.06 -30.16 17.48
N GLY A 99 -19.05 -29.35 17.85
CA GLY A 99 -18.93 -28.39 18.96
C GLY A 99 -18.21 -27.08 18.58
N PRO A 100 -17.86 -26.25 19.58
CA PRO A 100 -17.35 -24.90 19.34
C PRO A 100 -15.99 -24.91 18.64
N ILE A 101 -15.69 -23.82 17.95
CA ILE A 101 -14.34 -23.54 17.43
C ILE A 101 -13.41 -23.27 18.60
N VAL A 102 -12.23 -23.87 18.57
CA VAL A 102 -11.26 -23.78 19.66
C VAL A 102 -9.91 -23.25 19.22
N HIS A 103 -9.57 -23.34 17.93
CA HIS A 103 -8.25 -22.97 17.45
C HIS A 103 -8.24 -22.31 16.07
N LEU A 104 -7.39 -21.28 15.93
CA LEU A 104 -7.08 -20.56 14.71
C LEU A 104 -5.57 -20.57 14.43
N SER A 105 -5.19 -20.87 13.18
CA SER A 105 -3.80 -20.74 12.74
C SER A 105 -3.71 -20.22 11.31
N TRP A 106 -3.04 -19.08 11.13
CA TRP A 106 -2.66 -18.61 9.80
C TRP A 106 -1.47 -19.40 9.25
N SER A 107 -1.49 -19.66 7.94
CA SER A 107 -0.35 -20.19 7.21
C SER A 107 0.81 -19.19 7.26
N PRO A 108 2.05 -19.66 7.50
CA PRO A 108 3.24 -18.83 7.43
C PRO A 108 3.70 -18.63 5.98
N MET A 109 3.05 -19.21 4.97
CA MET A 109 3.48 -19.10 3.58
C MET A 109 3.20 -17.71 3.00
N ASN A 110 4.19 -17.13 2.31
CA ASN A 110 4.14 -15.74 1.87
C ASN A 110 3.13 -15.48 0.72
N SER A 111 2.73 -16.53 -0.02
CA SER A 111 1.88 -16.42 -1.22
C SER A 111 0.39 -16.69 -0.97
N SER A 112 0.02 -17.27 0.16
CA SER A 112 -1.35 -17.64 0.50
C SER A 112 -1.73 -17.11 1.89
N SER A 113 -2.78 -16.28 1.97
CA SER A 113 -3.36 -15.87 3.25
C SER A 113 -4.35 -16.92 3.73
N GLU A 114 -3.83 -18.09 4.10
CA GLU A 114 -4.67 -19.24 4.47
C GLU A 114 -4.90 -19.30 5.98
N LEU A 115 -6.15 -19.48 6.40
CA LEU A 115 -6.57 -19.63 7.79
C LEU A 115 -7.09 -21.05 8.01
N ALA A 116 -6.45 -21.78 8.90
CA ALA A 116 -7.01 -23.01 9.47
C ALA A 116 -7.92 -22.65 10.66
N VAL A 117 -9.12 -23.22 10.65
CA VAL A 117 -10.13 -23.12 11.72
C VAL A 117 -10.41 -24.53 12.21
N VAL A 118 -10.25 -24.77 13.51
CA VAL A 118 -10.39 -26.11 14.11
C VAL A 118 -11.44 -26.10 15.21
N ASP A 119 -12.34 -27.07 15.18
CA ASP A 119 -13.35 -27.26 16.22
C ASP A 119 -12.89 -28.17 17.36
N ALA A 120 -13.74 -28.32 18.37
CA ALA A 120 -13.41 -29.03 19.61
C ALA A 120 -13.06 -30.52 19.39
N VAL A 121 -13.59 -31.13 18.32
CA VAL A 121 -13.32 -32.54 17.95
C VAL A 121 -12.27 -32.66 16.84
N GLY A 122 -11.53 -31.59 16.54
CA GLY A 122 -10.35 -31.63 15.68
C GLY A 122 -10.60 -31.55 14.18
N ARG A 123 -11.83 -31.26 13.74
CA ARG A 123 -12.15 -31.09 12.33
C ARG A 123 -11.61 -29.76 11.82
N VAL A 124 -11.16 -29.71 10.56
CA VAL A 124 -10.39 -28.57 10.04
C VAL A 124 -11.08 -27.91 8.83
N LEU A 125 -11.33 -26.61 8.90
CA LEU A 125 -11.63 -25.79 7.72
C LEU A 125 -10.40 -25.00 7.30
N ILE A 126 -10.21 -24.84 5.99
CA ILE A 126 -9.18 -23.95 5.45
C ILE A 126 -9.83 -22.90 4.56
N PHE A 127 -9.63 -21.64 4.90
CA PHE A 127 -10.02 -20.49 4.09
C PHE A 127 -8.80 -19.83 3.48
N SER A 128 -8.93 -19.29 2.27
CA SER A 128 -7.99 -18.29 1.75
C SER A 128 -8.62 -16.90 1.79
N VAL A 129 -7.93 -15.99 2.46
CA VAL A 129 -8.30 -14.58 2.65
C VAL A 129 -7.33 -13.70 1.87
N GLY A 130 -7.06 -14.09 0.62
CA GLY A 130 -6.11 -13.39 -0.26
C GLY A 130 -6.57 -13.25 -1.71
N ALA A 131 -7.60 -14.00 -2.10
CA ALA A 131 -8.25 -13.86 -3.40
C ALA A 131 -9.45 -12.88 -3.31
N ASN A 132 -9.92 -12.38 -4.45
CA ASN A 132 -11.21 -11.66 -4.58
C ASN A 132 -11.41 -10.51 -3.56
N LEU A 133 -10.48 -9.56 -3.50
CA LEU A 133 -10.57 -8.37 -2.63
C LEU A 133 -10.69 -8.72 -1.13
N ASN A 134 -9.94 -9.73 -0.66
CA ASN A 134 -9.85 -10.13 0.75
C ASN A 134 -11.09 -10.83 1.31
N ARG A 135 -11.95 -11.35 0.44
CA ARG A 135 -13.04 -12.22 0.87
C ARG A 135 -12.50 -13.59 1.27
N PRO A 136 -12.93 -14.14 2.41
CA PRO A 136 -12.62 -15.53 2.74
C PRO A 136 -13.28 -16.48 1.74
N THR A 137 -12.45 -17.25 1.03
CA THR A 137 -12.89 -18.31 0.14
C THR A 137 -12.57 -19.65 0.79
N LEU A 138 -13.57 -20.52 0.93
CA LEU A 138 -13.39 -21.87 1.47
C LEU A 138 -12.62 -22.76 0.49
N ILE A 139 -11.49 -23.32 0.94
CA ILE A 139 -10.62 -24.21 0.15
C ILE A 139 -10.75 -25.67 0.61
N ARG A 140 -10.87 -25.91 1.92
CA ARG A 140 -11.07 -27.24 2.49
C ARG A 140 -12.30 -27.24 3.38
N ARG A 141 -13.22 -28.17 3.15
CA ARG A 141 -14.35 -28.46 4.03
C ARG A 141 -14.00 -29.53 5.05
N TRP A 142 -14.72 -29.55 6.17
CA TRP A 142 -14.61 -30.56 7.23
C TRP A 142 -15.68 -31.65 7.16
N ASP A 143 -16.53 -31.65 6.12
CA ASP A 143 -17.70 -32.56 6.04
C ASP A 143 -17.28 -34.04 6.04
N SER A 144 -16.07 -34.32 5.57
CA SER A 144 -15.47 -35.66 5.55
C SER A 144 -14.69 -36.01 6.83
N ASP A 145 -14.52 -35.07 7.74
CA ASP A 145 -13.74 -35.30 8.96
C ASP A 145 -14.62 -36.06 9.98
N PRO A 146 -14.11 -37.12 10.61
CA PRO A 146 -14.84 -37.85 11.63
C PRO A 146 -15.16 -36.94 12.84
N VAL A 147 -16.34 -37.16 13.44
CA VAL A 147 -16.73 -36.51 14.69
C VAL A 147 -16.42 -37.48 15.82
N ASP A 148 -15.23 -37.33 16.40
CA ASP A 148 -14.75 -38.16 17.52
C ASP A 148 -13.92 -37.26 18.46
N ASP A 149 -14.27 -37.26 19.75
CA ASP A 149 -13.58 -36.48 20.78
C ASP A 149 -12.09 -36.88 20.92
N LEU A 150 -11.71 -38.10 20.51
CA LEU A 150 -10.32 -38.54 20.46
C LEU A 150 -9.46 -37.77 19.44
N HIS A 151 -10.08 -37.01 18.53
CA HIS A 151 -9.39 -36.18 17.55
C HIS A 151 -9.17 -34.74 18.01
N ALA A 152 -9.51 -34.41 19.28
CA ALA A 152 -9.31 -33.08 19.85
C ALA A 152 -7.89 -32.54 19.58
N VAL A 153 -7.83 -31.27 19.20
CA VAL A 153 -6.58 -30.64 18.76
C VAL A 153 -5.64 -30.40 19.95
N VAL A 154 -4.49 -31.06 19.93
CA VAL A 154 -3.41 -30.91 20.93
C VAL A 154 -2.24 -30.08 20.41
N GLY A 155 -2.13 -29.90 19.10
CA GLY A 155 -1.04 -29.16 18.46
C GLY A 155 -1.36 -28.90 17.00
N THR A 156 -0.89 -27.76 16.49
CA THR A 156 -1.09 -27.37 15.09
C THR A 156 0.20 -26.79 14.54
N TYR A 157 0.58 -27.22 13.34
CA TYR A 157 1.74 -26.66 12.65
C TYR A 157 1.54 -26.71 11.14
N TRP A 158 1.88 -25.63 10.46
CA TRP A 158 1.89 -25.57 9.00
C TRP A 158 3.23 -26.10 8.49
N LEU A 159 3.21 -27.25 7.80
CA LEU A 159 4.41 -27.83 7.21
C LEU A 159 4.92 -26.98 6.04
N ASN A 160 6.23 -26.74 6.00
CA ASN A 160 6.87 -26.18 4.81
C ASN A 160 6.83 -27.22 3.68
N VAL A 161 6.50 -26.79 2.46
CA VAL A 161 6.58 -27.64 1.27
C VAL A 161 8.05 -28.01 1.04
N LYS A 162 8.40 -29.30 1.19
CA LYS A 162 9.79 -29.78 1.13
C LYS A 162 10.39 -29.64 -0.29
N PRO A 163 11.67 -29.24 -0.43
CA PRO A 163 12.47 -29.63 -1.60
C PRO A 163 12.61 -31.15 -1.65
N SER A 164 12.45 -31.75 -2.82
CA SER A 164 12.59 -33.18 -3.06
C SER A 164 14.05 -33.62 -2.90
N ASN A 165 14.45 -33.93 -1.67
CA ASN A 165 15.54 -34.82 -1.23
C ASN A 165 16.11 -34.32 0.09
N SER A 166 15.73 -34.95 1.20
CA SER A 166 16.50 -34.88 2.44
C SER A 166 16.51 -36.25 3.09
N ALA A 167 17.71 -36.72 3.42
CA ALA A 167 17.94 -37.95 4.16
C ALA A 167 17.25 -37.90 5.53
N LYS A 168 16.92 -39.07 6.08
CA LYS A 168 16.35 -39.24 7.42
C LYS A 168 17.38 -38.82 8.47
N ALA A 169 17.40 -37.54 8.85
CA ALA A 169 18.15 -37.09 10.01
C ALA A 169 17.43 -37.55 11.29
N SER A 170 18.13 -38.22 12.21
CA SER A 170 17.57 -38.51 13.53
C SER A 170 17.49 -37.23 14.36
N ILE A 171 16.29 -36.80 14.75
CA ILE A 171 16.09 -35.66 15.63
C ILE A 171 16.16 -36.18 17.07
N ARG A 172 17.07 -35.62 17.89
CA ARG A 172 17.10 -35.85 19.34
C ARG A 172 16.75 -34.54 20.04
N LEU A 173 15.87 -34.61 21.04
CA LEU A 173 15.56 -33.46 21.90
C LEU A 173 16.68 -33.31 22.92
N MET A 174 17.21 -32.10 23.05
CA MET A 174 18.18 -31.74 24.08
C MET A 174 17.48 -30.84 25.10
N LYS A 175 17.47 -31.24 26.36
CA LYS A 175 16.95 -30.42 27.46
C LYS A 175 17.97 -29.31 27.75
N LEU A 176 17.50 -28.05 27.76
CA LEU A 176 18.27 -26.90 28.23
C LEU A 176 18.01 -26.67 29.72
N ASP A 177 18.84 -25.85 30.35
CA ASP A 177 18.65 -25.42 31.73
C ASP A 177 17.29 -24.72 31.91
N SER A 178 16.67 -24.96 33.06
CA SER A 178 15.33 -24.43 33.34
C SER A 178 15.44 -22.98 33.80
N ILE A 179 14.62 -22.12 33.20
CA ILE A 179 14.41 -20.75 33.68
C ILE A 179 13.08 -20.66 34.41
N VAL A 180 13.01 -19.84 35.46
CA VAL A 180 11.78 -19.56 36.20
C VAL A 180 11.35 -18.14 35.89
N VAL A 181 10.12 -17.99 35.39
CA VAL A 181 9.49 -16.69 35.18
C VAL A 181 8.26 -16.61 36.07
N ASN A 182 8.19 -15.58 36.91
CA ASN A 182 7.07 -15.35 37.84
C ASN A 182 5.87 -14.68 37.16
N LYS A 183 5.56 -15.09 35.93
CA LYS A 183 4.47 -14.58 35.10
C LYS A 183 3.78 -15.73 34.37
N ILE A 184 2.50 -15.55 34.08
CA ILE A 184 1.73 -16.55 33.34
C ILE A 184 1.90 -16.29 31.85
N VAL A 185 2.47 -17.25 31.13
CA VAL A 185 2.63 -17.19 29.67
C VAL A 185 1.29 -17.37 28.99
N THR A 186 0.87 -16.39 28.18
CA THR A 186 -0.34 -16.44 27.35
C THR A 186 -0.04 -16.88 25.92
N GLY A 187 1.21 -16.78 25.49
CA GLY A 187 1.62 -17.10 24.13
C GLY A 187 3.12 -17.30 23.99
N VAL A 188 3.49 -18.18 23.05
CA VAL A 188 4.87 -18.43 22.65
C VAL A 188 4.96 -18.30 21.14
N SER A 189 5.90 -17.49 20.67
CA SER A 189 6.15 -17.28 19.24
C SER A 189 7.63 -17.44 18.92
N VAL A 190 7.93 -17.91 17.72
CA VAL A 190 9.29 -18.17 17.26
C VAL A 190 9.63 -17.17 16.17
N LEU A 191 10.69 -16.40 16.37
CA LEU A 191 11.09 -15.26 15.52
C LEU A 191 12.49 -15.48 14.93
N SER A 192 12.86 -14.67 13.93
CA SER A 192 14.20 -14.65 13.34
C SER A 192 14.71 -16.04 12.92
N TYR A 193 13.89 -16.77 12.15
CA TYR A 193 14.17 -18.16 11.73
C TYR A 193 14.41 -19.14 12.90
N GLY A 194 13.78 -18.85 14.04
CA GLY A 194 13.87 -19.63 15.25
C GLY A 194 15.17 -19.46 16.01
N LYS A 195 15.79 -18.28 15.92
CA LYS A 195 16.87 -17.86 16.83
C LYS A 195 16.33 -17.21 18.10
N ILE A 196 15.14 -16.62 18.04
CA ILE A 196 14.54 -15.87 19.15
C ILE A 196 13.20 -16.51 19.51
N ILE A 197 12.96 -16.67 20.81
CA ILE A 197 11.67 -17.06 21.37
C ILE A 197 11.04 -15.82 21.99
N CYS A 198 9.80 -15.53 21.64
CA CYS A 198 9.02 -14.43 22.19
C CYS A 198 7.92 -15.00 23.09
N PHE A 199 7.88 -14.52 24.33
CA PHE A 199 6.85 -14.84 25.31
C PHE A 199 5.94 -13.62 25.50
N THR A 200 4.63 -13.87 25.45
CA THR A 200 3.63 -12.89 25.89
C THR A 200 3.04 -13.35 27.20
N TYR A 201 2.77 -12.42 28.10
CA TYR A 201 2.30 -12.72 29.45
C TYR A 201 0.94 -12.09 29.73
N THR A 202 0.26 -12.59 30.76
CA THR A 202 -1.06 -12.10 31.21
C THR A 202 -1.06 -10.65 31.68
N ASP A 203 0.09 -10.14 32.14
CA ASP A 203 0.27 -8.76 32.60
C ASP A 203 0.55 -7.78 31.45
N GLY A 204 0.44 -8.27 30.21
CA GLY A 204 0.69 -7.55 28.97
C GLY A 204 2.17 -7.41 28.63
N SER A 205 3.10 -7.86 29.47
CA SER A 205 4.53 -7.80 29.12
C SER A 205 4.87 -8.77 27.99
N VAL A 206 5.90 -8.41 27.23
CA VAL A 206 6.43 -9.21 26.12
C VAL A 206 7.93 -9.32 26.29
N GLU A 207 8.46 -10.54 26.37
CA GLU A 207 9.90 -10.81 26.50
C GLU A 207 10.42 -11.49 25.24
N TYR A 208 11.60 -11.07 24.81
CA TYR A 208 12.35 -11.68 23.71
C TYR A 208 13.55 -12.39 24.31
N ARG A 209 13.74 -13.67 24.01
CA ARG A 209 14.83 -14.46 24.58
C ARG A 209 15.62 -15.16 23.49
N ASP A 210 16.92 -15.26 23.67
CA ASP A 210 17.75 -16.12 22.81
C ASP A 210 17.32 -17.57 22.98
N ARG A 211 17.15 -18.30 21.88
CA ARG A 211 16.66 -19.69 21.94
C ARG A 211 17.61 -20.64 22.66
N PHE A 212 18.91 -20.41 22.59
CA PHE A 212 19.92 -21.33 23.10
C PHE A 212 20.29 -21.01 24.54
N THR A 213 20.45 -19.73 24.89
CA THR A 213 20.80 -19.30 26.26
C THR A 213 19.60 -18.98 27.13
N MET A 214 18.42 -18.72 26.53
CA MET A 214 17.21 -18.23 27.22
C MET A 214 17.38 -16.89 27.94
N GLU A 215 18.49 -16.18 27.69
CA GLU A 215 18.72 -14.82 28.16
C GLU A 215 17.76 -13.84 27.48
N GLU A 216 17.31 -12.85 28.24
CA GLU A 216 16.45 -11.79 27.72
C GLU A 216 17.25 -10.86 26.79
N LEU A 217 16.65 -10.52 25.65
CA LEU A 217 17.20 -9.69 24.60
C LEU A 217 16.52 -8.31 24.62
N TYR A 218 17.23 -7.31 24.10
CA TYR A 218 16.73 -5.94 23.93
C TYR A 218 16.42 -5.21 25.25
N THR A 219 17.16 -5.53 26.31
CA THR A 219 17.06 -4.90 27.63
C THR A 219 17.63 -3.49 27.67
N ASP A 220 18.62 -3.21 26.81
CA ASP A 220 19.40 -1.98 26.80
C ASP A 220 19.26 -1.19 25.49
N VAL A 221 19.37 0.13 25.59
CA VAL A 221 19.36 1.02 24.43
C VAL A 221 20.70 0.96 23.69
N ASN A 222 20.66 0.74 22.37
CA ASN A 222 21.83 0.74 21.50
C ASN A 222 21.53 1.52 20.20
N LEU A 223 22.18 2.68 20.05
CA LEU A 223 22.03 3.53 18.86
C LEU A 223 23.08 3.23 17.77
N ASN A 224 24.11 2.44 18.09
CA ASN A 224 25.23 2.18 17.19
C ASN A 224 25.03 0.92 16.33
N ARG A 225 24.39 -0.11 16.90
CA ARG A 225 24.09 -1.38 16.21
C ARG A 225 22.69 -1.83 16.55
N ILE A 226 21.83 -1.83 15.54
CA ILE A 226 20.40 -2.07 15.70
C ILE A 226 20.04 -3.39 15.05
N ASN A 227 19.74 -4.39 15.87
CA ASN A 227 19.19 -5.68 15.49
C ASN A 227 17.66 -5.71 15.64
N SER A 228 17.12 -4.88 16.54
CA SER A 228 15.68 -4.70 16.76
C SER A 228 15.36 -3.25 17.03
N ILE A 229 14.16 -2.82 16.63
CA ILE A 229 13.64 -1.49 16.95
C ILE A 229 13.52 -1.27 18.47
N LEU A 230 13.40 -2.34 19.26
CA LEU A 230 13.32 -2.27 20.72
C LEU A 230 14.61 -1.73 21.35
N GLU A 231 15.77 -2.01 20.75
CA GLU A 231 17.07 -1.46 21.19
C GLU A 231 17.16 0.05 20.95
N VAL A 232 16.24 0.65 20.20
CA VAL A 232 16.22 2.08 19.91
C VAL A 232 15.44 2.86 20.97
N GLY A 233 14.87 2.19 21.98
CA GLY A 233 14.06 2.82 23.03
C GLY A 233 12.54 2.66 22.85
N PHE A 234 12.14 1.75 21.97
CA PHE A 234 10.75 1.31 21.87
C PHE A 234 10.47 0.19 22.87
N THR A 235 9.30 0.24 23.48
CA THR A 235 8.81 -0.84 24.37
C THR A 235 7.56 -1.47 23.77
N GLN A 236 7.43 -2.77 23.95
CA GLN A 236 6.27 -3.54 23.52
C GLN A 236 5.49 -4.03 24.72
N ARG A 237 4.22 -3.62 24.81
CA ARG A 237 3.34 -4.02 25.89
C ARG A 237 1.89 -4.08 25.40
N GLY A 238 1.21 -5.16 25.76
CA GLY A 238 -0.24 -5.32 25.61
C GLY A 238 -1.02 -4.83 26.84
N ASP A 239 -2.24 -5.30 26.98
CA ASP A 239 -3.11 -5.03 28.14
C ASP A 239 -2.75 -5.93 29.33
N HIS A 240 -2.78 -5.36 30.54
CA HIS A 240 -2.62 -6.08 31.81
C HIS A 240 -3.74 -7.10 32.14
N LEU A 241 -4.84 -7.11 31.38
CA LEU A 241 -5.95 -8.05 31.51
C LEU A 241 -6.09 -8.94 30.26
N SER A 242 -4.99 -9.26 29.60
CA SER A 242 -4.98 -10.08 28.39
C SER A 242 -5.19 -11.56 28.72
N LEU A 243 -6.19 -12.17 28.08
CA LEU A 243 -6.42 -13.61 28.12
C LEU A 243 -5.65 -14.35 27.02
N GLN A 244 -5.50 -13.71 25.86
CA GLN A 244 -4.81 -14.25 24.69
C GLN A 244 -4.22 -13.13 23.84
N THR A 245 -3.03 -13.37 23.30
CA THR A 245 -2.29 -12.39 22.51
C THR A 245 -1.92 -12.93 21.14
N ALA A 246 -1.99 -12.08 20.12
CA ALA A 246 -1.39 -12.33 18.81
C ALA A 246 -0.39 -11.23 18.45
N LEU A 247 0.85 -11.64 18.14
CA LEU A 247 1.88 -10.76 17.60
C LEU A 247 1.61 -10.45 16.13
N SER A 248 1.85 -9.20 15.76
CA SER A 248 1.95 -8.80 14.36
C SER A 248 3.08 -9.54 13.64
N PRO A 249 2.96 -9.77 12.32
CA PRO A 249 4.02 -10.40 11.52
C PRO A 249 5.36 -9.64 11.53
N THR A 250 5.32 -8.33 11.72
CA THR A 250 6.50 -7.44 11.77
C THR A 250 7.06 -7.31 13.19
N ASN A 251 6.36 -7.84 14.20
CA ASN A 251 6.63 -7.66 15.64
C ASN A 251 6.55 -6.20 16.11
N PHE A 252 5.88 -5.33 15.38
CA PHE A 252 5.69 -3.92 15.76
C PHE A 252 4.42 -3.71 16.60
N SER A 253 3.60 -4.74 16.77
CA SER A 253 2.35 -4.64 17.51
C SER A 253 1.92 -5.98 18.10
N VAL A 254 1.06 -5.90 19.12
CA VAL A 254 0.24 -7.02 19.61
C VAL A 254 -1.24 -6.68 19.51
N VAL A 255 -2.06 -7.72 19.46
CA VAL A 255 -3.51 -7.63 19.64
C VAL A 255 -3.92 -8.60 20.74
N ASP A 256 -4.70 -8.10 21.69
CA ASP A 256 -5.15 -8.85 22.86
C ASP A 256 -6.65 -9.09 22.82
N ILE A 257 -7.06 -10.30 23.23
CA ILE A 257 -8.42 -10.56 23.74
C ILE A 257 -8.38 -10.30 25.24
N LEU A 258 -9.19 -9.35 25.69
CA LEU A 258 -9.27 -8.97 27.10
C LEU A 258 -10.23 -9.85 27.88
N GLU A 259 -10.17 -9.72 29.21
CA GLU A 259 -11.14 -10.33 30.10
C GLU A 259 -12.58 -10.00 29.75
N ASP A 260 -12.93 -8.82 29.23
CA ASP A 260 -14.32 -8.49 28.85
C ASP A 260 -14.74 -9.09 27.49
N GLY A 261 -13.82 -9.77 26.79
CA GLY A 261 -14.01 -10.33 25.45
C GLY A 261 -13.76 -9.33 24.31
N LYS A 262 -13.43 -8.07 24.61
CA LYS A 262 -13.07 -7.10 23.58
C LYS A 262 -11.66 -7.36 23.07
N ILE A 263 -11.46 -6.94 21.82
CA ILE A 263 -10.17 -7.00 21.14
C ILE A 263 -9.58 -5.61 21.11
N LYS A 264 -8.32 -5.47 21.54
CA LYS A 264 -7.58 -4.21 21.46
C LYS A 264 -6.23 -4.41 20.79
N TRP A 265 -5.82 -3.39 20.05
CA TRP A 265 -4.52 -3.33 19.37
C TRP A 265 -3.57 -2.41 20.15
N TYR A 266 -2.32 -2.87 20.29
CA TYR A 266 -1.25 -2.17 20.98
C TYR A 266 0.01 -2.11 20.10
N PRO A 267 0.34 -0.93 19.54
CA PRO A 267 1.63 -0.73 18.88
C PRO A 267 2.78 -0.62 19.90
N ILE A 268 4.01 -0.85 19.46
CA ILE A 268 5.19 -0.46 20.23
C ILE A 268 5.22 1.06 20.40
N ASN A 269 5.72 1.53 21.56
CA ASN A 269 5.77 2.94 21.89
C ASN A 269 7.21 3.37 22.16
N TYR A 270 7.59 4.52 21.63
CA TYR A 270 8.87 5.12 21.94
C TYR A 270 8.83 5.77 23.34
N THR A 271 9.78 5.43 24.21
CA THR A 271 9.69 5.76 25.65
C THR A 271 10.85 6.58 26.21
N LEU A 272 11.92 6.81 25.44
CA LEU A 272 13.10 7.53 25.97
C LEU A 272 12.85 9.01 26.21
N ASN A 273 12.11 9.65 25.33
CA ASN A 273 11.74 11.06 25.39
C ASN A 273 10.51 11.30 24.51
N ASP A 274 9.87 12.45 24.70
CA ASP A 274 8.90 12.95 23.73
C ASP A 274 9.58 12.98 22.34
N PRO A 275 8.97 12.40 21.28
CA PRO A 275 9.45 12.53 19.92
C PRO A 275 9.87 13.97 19.56
N SER A 276 9.21 14.99 20.09
CA SER A 276 9.57 16.40 19.88
C SER A 276 11.01 16.74 20.29
N MET A 277 11.54 16.12 21.35
CA MET A 277 12.89 16.35 21.92
C MET A 277 13.95 15.35 21.44
N MET A 278 13.64 14.52 20.45
CA MET A 278 14.55 13.51 19.89
C MET A 278 15.80 14.14 19.24
N THR A 279 16.98 13.59 19.56
CA THR A 279 18.26 13.94 18.92
C THR A 279 18.40 13.34 17.52
N ASP A 280 19.28 13.89 16.69
CA ASP A 280 19.54 13.36 15.34
C ASP A 280 20.05 11.91 15.36
N ALA A 281 20.86 11.54 16.36
CA ALA A 281 21.35 10.17 16.54
C ALA A 281 20.20 9.21 16.87
N GLN A 282 19.28 9.60 17.74
CA GLN A 282 18.07 8.83 18.03
C GLN A 282 17.18 8.71 16.79
N LEU A 283 16.95 9.80 16.06
CA LEU A 283 16.15 9.77 14.83
C LEU A 283 16.77 8.86 13.76
N SER A 284 18.09 8.91 13.59
CA SER A 284 18.83 8.03 12.69
C SER A 284 18.68 6.55 13.10
N ALA A 285 18.75 6.26 14.40
CA ALA A 285 18.51 4.91 14.91
C ALA A 285 17.07 4.44 14.66
N VAL A 286 16.06 5.31 14.84
CA VAL A 286 14.65 5.01 14.53
C VAL A 286 14.51 4.68 13.05
N VAL A 287 15.09 5.50 12.17
CA VAL A 287 15.10 5.29 10.72
C VAL A 287 15.74 3.94 10.37
N ALA A 288 16.87 3.59 10.98
CA ALA A 288 17.55 2.32 10.73
C ALA A 288 16.69 1.12 11.18
N GLY A 289 16.11 1.15 12.38
CA GLY A 289 15.25 0.06 12.89
C GLY A 289 13.98 -0.12 12.07
N ILE A 290 13.30 0.97 11.70
CA ILE A 290 12.12 0.93 10.83
C ILE A 290 12.50 0.44 9.42
N THR A 291 13.66 0.87 8.89
CA THR A 291 14.16 0.41 7.59
C THR A 291 14.41 -1.10 7.59
N ALA A 292 15.06 -1.64 8.62
CA ALA A 292 15.32 -3.07 8.74
C ALA A 292 14.01 -3.89 8.80
N ALA A 293 13.04 -3.45 9.60
CA ALA A 293 11.73 -4.09 9.70
C ALA A 293 10.96 -4.03 8.38
N THR A 294 10.98 -2.88 7.71
CA THR A 294 10.33 -2.68 6.41
C THR A 294 10.98 -3.55 5.33
N ALA A 295 12.31 -3.59 5.28
CA ALA A 295 13.05 -4.43 4.34
C ALA A 295 12.69 -5.90 4.52
N ASN A 296 12.63 -6.37 5.77
CA ASN A 296 12.20 -7.73 6.08
C ASN A 296 10.74 -7.99 5.63
N ALA A 297 9.82 -7.07 5.91
CA ALA A 297 8.43 -7.17 5.47
C ALA A 297 8.32 -7.24 3.94
N VAL A 298 9.05 -6.40 3.21
CA VAL A 298 9.08 -6.40 1.74
C VAL A 298 9.62 -7.71 1.19
N THR A 299 10.76 -8.20 1.70
CA THR A 299 11.36 -9.47 1.22
C THR A 299 10.49 -10.69 1.51
N SER A 300 9.68 -10.63 2.56
CA SER A 300 8.75 -11.70 2.94
C SER A 300 7.33 -11.53 2.38
N ASN A 301 7.09 -10.50 1.55
CA ASN A 301 5.75 -10.12 1.07
C ASN A 301 4.72 -9.96 2.21
N SER A 302 5.18 -9.49 3.37
CA SER A 302 4.36 -9.20 4.54
C SER A 302 3.76 -7.79 4.46
N ASN A 303 2.65 -7.62 5.17
CA ASN A 303 2.10 -6.32 5.51
C ASN A 303 3.10 -5.46 6.30
N MET A 304 2.99 -4.13 6.17
CA MET A 304 3.77 -3.12 6.91
C MET A 304 2.90 -2.02 7.55
N ASP A 305 1.59 -2.23 7.64
CA ASP A 305 0.65 -1.21 8.12
C ASP A 305 0.93 -0.81 9.57
N ASP A 306 1.39 -1.73 10.41
CA ASP A 306 1.81 -1.45 11.79
C ASP A 306 3.09 -0.60 11.84
N ILE A 307 4.06 -0.90 10.98
CA ILE A 307 5.27 -0.08 10.79
C ILE A 307 4.88 1.35 10.39
N LEU A 308 3.94 1.52 9.45
CA LEU A 308 3.44 2.83 9.05
C LEU A 308 2.71 3.56 10.19
N ALA A 309 1.99 2.82 11.04
CA ALA A 309 1.34 3.39 12.21
C ALA A 309 2.35 3.97 13.21
N ILE A 310 3.43 3.23 13.46
CA ILE A 310 4.51 3.63 14.39
C ILE A 310 5.41 4.71 13.82
N ALA A 311 5.58 4.75 12.49
CA ALA A 311 6.33 5.80 11.83
C ALA A 311 5.58 7.14 11.80
N ARG A 312 4.25 7.14 11.89
CA ARG A 312 3.41 8.34 11.73
C ARG A 312 3.73 9.46 12.72
N PRO A 313 3.93 9.22 14.03
CA PRO A 313 4.32 10.28 14.97
C PRO A 313 5.61 11.04 14.59
N PHE A 314 6.48 10.42 13.78
CA PHE A 314 7.74 11.01 13.33
C PHE A 314 7.62 11.73 11.97
N SER A 315 6.45 11.72 11.32
CA SER A 315 6.31 12.30 9.97
C SER A 315 6.57 13.81 9.92
N HIS A 316 6.37 14.52 11.03
CA HIS A 316 6.63 15.95 11.15
C HIS A 316 8.11 16.29 11.38
N LYS A 317 8.96 15.30 11.66
CA LYS A 317 10.40 15.52 11.83
C LYS A 317 11.04 15.79 10.48
N ASP A 318 11.86 16.83 10.43
CA ASP A 318 12.56 17.19 9.20
C ASP A 318 13.33 15.99 8.65
N ARG A 319 13.23 15.78 7.35
CA ARG A 319 13.87 14.70 6.59
C ARG A 319 13.52 13.27 7.01
N PHE A 320 12.71 13.00 8.04
CA PHE A 320 12.46 11.62 8.50
C PHE A 320 11.98 10.70 7.36
N ILE A 321 10.96 11.14 6.63
CA ILE A 321 10.38 10.39 5.50
C ILE A 321 11.41 10.19 4.39
N ALA A 322 12.15 11.26 4.04
CA ALA A 322 13.17 11.22 3.00
C ALA A 322 14.34 10.29 3.39
N SER A 323 14.84 10.38 4.62
CA SER A 323 15.90 9.53 5.16
C SER A 323 15.48 8.06 5.16
N TRP A 324 14.26 7.75 5.61
CA TRP A 324 13.74 6.39 5.58
C TRP A 324 13.66 5.83 4.15
N VAL A 325 13.08 6.56 3.21
CA VAL A 325 13.00 6.09 1.82
C VAL A 325 14.38 5.97 1.18
N ASN A 326 15.30 6.90 1.46
CA ASN A 326 16.69 6.82 0.99
C ASN A 326 17.39 5.55 1.49
N GLU A 327 17.30 5.27 2.79
CA GLU A 327 17.89 4.07 3.39
C GLU A 327 17.25 2.79 2.87
N LEU A 328 15.93 2.78 2.64
CA LEU A 328 15.23 1.64 2.07
C LEU A 328 15.68 1.36 0.62
N VAL A 329 15.81 2.40 -0.21
CA VAL A 329 16.32 2.28 -1.59
C VAL A 329 17.75 1.74 -1.58
N ARG A 330 18.59 2.21 -0.65
CA ARG A 330 19.98 1.76 -0.49
C ARG A 330 20.06 0.29 -0.07
N VAL A 331 19.32 -0.12 0.97
CA VAL A 331 19.38 -1.48 1.54
C VAL A 331 18.79 -2.52 0.59
N LEU A 332 17.66 -2.22 -0.05
CA LEU A 332 16.99 -3.15 -0.97
C LEU A 332 17.48 -3.04 -2.42
N LYS A 333 18.38 -2.08 -2.73
CA LYS A 333 18.85 -1.76 -4.09
C LYS A 333 17.69 -1.50 -5.06
N ILE A 334 16.74 -0.69 -4.61
CA ILE A 334 15.52 -0.40 -5.39
C ILE A 334 15.90 0.43 -6.61
N ALA A 335 15.52 -0.05 -7.79
CA ALA A 335 15.66 0.73 -9.02
C ALA A 335 14.70 1.93 -8.99
N VAL A 336 15.26 3.14 -9.01
CA VAL A 336 14.50 4.41 -9.01
C VAL A 336 14.77 5.27 -10.24
N ASP A 337 15.84 4.94 -10.95
CA ASP A 337 16.26 5.59 -12.19
C ASP A 337 15.72 4.83 -13.41
N TYR A 338 14.91 5.53 -14.18
CA TYR A 338 14.34 5.07 -15.45
C TYR A 338 14.65 6.07 -16.57
N SER A 339 15.73 6.84 -16.43
CA SER A 339 16.14 7.83 -17.43
C SER A 339 16.64 7.13 -18.70
N GLU A 340 17.31 5.99 -18.56
CA GLU A 340 17.70 5.13 -19.68
C GLU A 340 16.53 4.33 -20.26
N GLU A 341 16.72 3.79 -21.45
CA GLU A 341 15.71 3.00 -22.17
C GLU A 341 15.52 1.61 -21.52
N ALA A 342 14.96 1.61 -20.31
CA ALA A 342 14.52 0.39 -19.66
C ALA A 342 13.19 -0.09 -20.28
N PRO A 343 12.98 -1.40 -20.46
CA PRO A 343 11.68 -1.94 -20.82
C PRO A 343 10.61 -1.42 -19.84
N HIS A 344 9.56 -0.78 -20.36
CA HIS A 344 8.53 -0.14 -19.53
C HIS A 344 7.88 -1.07 -18.49
N ASP A 345 7.91 -2.38 -18.75
CA ASP A 345 7.42 -3.40 -17.84
C ASP A 345 8.23 -3.50 -16.53
N GLN A 346 9.51 -3.11 -16.52
CA GLN A 346 10.34 -3.16 -15.32
C GLN A 346 9.82 -2.22 -14.23
N LEU A 347 9.46 -0.98 -14.58
CA LEU A 347 8.85 -0.04 -13.66
C LEU A 347 7.50 -0.54 -13.14
N MET A 348 6.70 -1.16 -14.02
CA MET A 348 5.37 -1.68 -13.63
C MET A 348 5.50 -2.84 -12.65
N ARG A 349 6.52 -3.69 -12.81
CA ARG A 349 6.76 -4.85 -11.93
C ARG A 349 7.56 -4.50 -10.67
N ASN A 350 8.07 -3.27 -10.54
CA ASN A 350 8.83 -2.83 -9.37
C ASN A 350 7.91 -2.60 -8.15
N HIS A 351 7.60 -3.70 -7.45
CA HIS A 351 6.81 -3.65 -6.21
C HIS A 351 7.54 -2.93 -5.06
N GLN A 352 8.87 -2.98 -5.03
CA GLN A 352 9.65 -2.29 -3.98
C GLN A 352 9.52 -0.77 -4.11
N MET A 353 9.51 -0.23 -5.33
CA MET A 353 9.21 1.17 -5.57
C MET A 353 7.79 1.54 -5.14
N GLN A 354 6.80 0.66 -5.41
CA GLN A 354 5.42 0.88 -4.93
C GLN A 354 5.37 1.03 -3.40
N ILE A 355 6.22 0.33 -2.65
CA ILE A 355 6.35 0.49 -1.20
C ILE A 355 6.89 1.88 -0.82
N CYS A 356 7.96 2.35 -1.48
CA CYS A 356 8.47 3.71 -1.25
C CYS A 356 7.39 4.77 -1.50
N LEU A 357 6.65 4.63 -2.60
CA LEU A 357 5.51 5.49 -2.92
C LEU A 357 4.39 5.38 -1.89
N SER A 358 4.13 4.19 -1.37
CA SER A 358 3.14 4.00 -0.30
C SER A 358 3.53 4.71 1.00
N ILE A 359 4.82 4.72 1.34
CA ILE A 359 5.33 5.41 2.53
C ILE A 359 5.14 6.92 2.36
N LEU A 360 5.60 7.48 1.23
CA LEU A 360 5.44 8.90 0.89
C LEU A 360 3.97 9.32 0.88
N HIS A 361 3.13 8.51 0.24
CA HIS A 361 1.70 8.75 0.15
C HIS A 361 1.03 8.78 1.53
N HIS A 362 1.30 7.78 2.37
CA HIS A 362 0.64 7.63 3.67
C HIS A 362 1.07 8.68 4.69
N LEU A 363 2.38 8.93 4.80
CA LEU A 363 2.90 9.80 5.85
C LEU A 363 2.62 11.28 5.60
N GLY A 364 2.55 11.72 4.34
CA GLY A 364 2.10 13.06 3.99
C GLY A 364 0.59 13.20 3.81
N TRP A 365 -0.19 12.14 4.08
CA TRP A 365 -1.66 12.16 4.06
C TRP A 365 -2.24 12.36 5.47
N LYS A 366 -3.02 13.44 5.63
CA LYS A 366 -3.57 13.90 6.92
C LYS A 366 -5.07 13.69 7.06
N GLY A 367 -5.70 12.95 6.14
CA GLY A 367 -7.16 12.76 6.07
C GLY A 367 -7.73 13.11 4.69
N GLU A 368 -8.94 12.63 4.38
CA GLU A 368 -9.58 12.78 3.06
C GLU A 368 -9.84 14.25 2.68
N TYR A 369 -10.01 15.12 3.68
CA TYR A 369 -10.35 16.53 3.51
C TYR A 369 -9.33 17.45 4.18
N GLN A 370 -8.07 17.03 4.18
CA GLN A 370 -6.93 17.79 4.66
C GLN A 370 -5.92 17.93 3.52
N PRO A 371 -5.21 19.06 3.43
CA PRO A 371 -4.24 19.28 2.36
C PRO A 371 -3.11 18.25 2.44
N ARG A 372 -2.74 17.67 1.30
CA ARG A 372 -1.63 16.72 1.20
C ARG A 372 -0.31 17.44 1.09
N GLU A 373 0.72 16.83 1.65
CA GLU A 373 2.10 17.28 1.46
C GLU A 373 2.57 16.99 0.03
N PHE A 374 3.53 17.77 -0.45
CA PHE A 374 4.08 17.73 -1.80
C PHE A 374 4.43 16.30 -2.27
N SER A 375 5.23 15.58 -1.49
CA SER A 375 5.67 14.22 -1.81
C SER A 375 4.52 13.20 -1.77
N SER A 376 3.53 13.40 -0.89
CA SER A 376 2.32 12.56 -0.82
C SER A 376 1.41 12.76 -2.03
N LYS A 377 1.26 14.00 -2.50
CA LYS A 377 0.51 14.33 -3.72
C LYS A 377 1.20 13.72 -4.95
N LEU A 378 2.52 13.88 -5.07
CA LEU A 378 3.31 13.25 -6.12
C LEU A 378 3.15 11.72 -6.11
N ALA A 379 3.28 11.10 -4.94
CA ALA A 379 3.13 9.65 -4.79
C ALA A 379 1.71 9.14 -5.09
N LEU A 380 0.65 9.90 -4.73
CA LEU A 380 -0.73 9.57 -5.09
C LEU A 380 -0.87 9.42 -6.62
N ILE A 381 -0.39 10.40 -7.37
CA ILE A 381 -0.47 10.39 -8.84
C ILE A 381 0.33 9.23 -9.42
N MET A 382 1.54 8.98 -8.93
CA MET A 382 2.36 7.85 -9.37
C MET A 382 1.70 6.49 -9.11
N LEU A 383 1.13 6.28 -7.92
CA LEU A 383 0.45 5.05 -7.57
C LEU A 383 -0.77 4.81 -8.48
N ASN A 384 -1.53 5.87 -8.78
CA ASN A 384 -2.68 5.80 -9.67
C ASN A 384 -2.28 5.56 -11.13
N LEU A 385 -1.28 6.28 -11.65
CA LEU A 385 -0.71 6.05 -12.98
C LEU A 385 -0.24 4.61 -13.14
N ARG A 386 0.53 4.09 -12.18
CA ARG A 386 1.00 2.70 -12.19
C ARG A 386 -0.18 1.73 -12.23
N ASN A 387 -1.22 1.99 -11.42
CA ASN A 387 -2.41 1.16 -11.39
C ASN A 387 -3.12 1.13 -12.74
N ILE A 388 -3.32 2.28 -13.38
CA ILE A 388 -4.00 2.42 -14.67
C ILE A 388 -3.19 1.73 -15.78
N VAL A 389 -1.87 1.94 -15.83
CA VAL A 389 -1.01 1.28 -16.82
C VAL A 389 -1.10 -0.24 -16.68
N ILE A 390 -1.08 -0.77 -15.45
CA ILE A 390 -1.26 -2.21 -15.20
C ILE A 390 -2.64 -2.68 -15.67
N LEU A 391 -3.72 -1.97 -15.33
CA LEU A 391 -5.09 -2.34 -15.73
C LEU A 391 -5.24 -2.46 -17.25
N ILE A 392 -4.86 -1.41 -17.98
CA ILE A 392 -5.00 -1.39 -19.44
C ILE A 392 -4.09 -2.46 -20.06
N THR A 393 -2.87 -2.63 -19.55
CA THR A 393 -1.92 -3.65 -20.07
C THR A 393 -2.44 -5.06 -19.85
N MET A 394 -2.95 -5.38 -18.65
CA MET A 394 -3.48 -6.71 -18.34
C MET A 394 -4.75 -7.01 -19.13
N ALA A 395 -5.66 -6.04 -19.27
CA ALA A 395 -6.88 -6.22 -20.04
C ALA A 395 -6.57 -6.49 -21.53
N ASN A 396 -5.62 -5.75 -22.13
CA ASN A 396 -5.29 -5.87 -23.55
C ASN A 396 -4.39 -7.07 -23.92
N ASN A 397 -3.48 -7.49 -23.03
CA ASN A 397 -2.46 -8.50 -23.35
C ASN A 397 -2.76 -9.89 -22.78
N THR A 398 -3.84 -10.06 -22.03
CA THR A 398 -4.25 -11.39 -21.57
C THR A 398 -4.85 -12.15 -22.74
N ASN A 399 -4.01 -12.85 -23.49
CA ASN A 399 -4.46 -13.97 -24.30
C ASN A 399 -5.13 -14.98 -23.36
N ALA A 400 -6.23 -15.60 -23.78
CA ALA A 400 -7.02 -16.61 -23.09
C ALA A 400 -6.20 -17.79 -22.51
N LEU A 401 -5.34 -17.54 -21.52
CA LEU A 401 -4.55 -18.52 -20.82
C LEU A 401 -5.56 -19.37 -20.05
N ARG A 402 -5.79 -20.60 -20.54
CA ARG A 402 -6.73 -21.61 -20.02
C ARG A 402 -8.21 -21.38 -20.38
N GLY A 403 -8.52 -21.10 -21.65
CA GLY A 403 -9.91 -21.15 -22.15
C GLY A 403 -10.86 -20.09 -21.57
N ALA A 404 -10.32 -19.09 -20.86
CA ALA A 404 -11.08 -17.94 -20.38
C ALA A 404 -11.25 -16.91 -21.50
N ALA A 405 -12.46 -16.37 -21.66
CA ALA A 405 -12.74 -15.32 -22.64
C ALA A 405 -11.89 -14.05 -22.40
N ASN A 406 -11.62 -13.30 -23.48
CA ASN A 406 -10.80 -12.10 -23.44
C ASN A 406 -11.45 -11.06 -22.49
N PRO A 407 -10.70 -10.44 -21.56
CA PRO A 407 -11.25 -9.39 -20.71
C PRO A 407 -11.91 -8.24 -21.48
N MET A 408 -11.43 -7.95 -22.69
CA MET A 408 -11.97 -6.90 -23.56
C MET A 408 -13.33 -7.24 -24.20
N ASP A 409 -13.83 -8.46 -24.00
CA ASP A 409 -15.18 -8.88 -24.38
C ASP A 409 -16.21 -8.65 -23.25
N ASP A 410 -15.76 -8.21 -22.06
CA ASP A 410 -16.64 -7.92 -20.92
C ASP A 410 -16.94 -6.40 -20.84
N PRO A 411 -18.21 -5.97 -20.98
CA PRO A 411 -18.58 -4.56 -20.91
C PRO A 411 -18.22 -3.90 -19.57
N ASP A 412 -18.17 -4.62 -18.46
CA ASP A 412 -17.78 -4.06 -17.16
C ASP A 412 -16.30 -3.70 -17.14
N VAL A 413 -15.46 -4.54 -17.75
CA VAL A 413 -14.01 -4.29 -17.88
C VAL A 413 -13.80 -3.04 -18.74
N VAL A 414 -14.42 -2.98 -19.92
CA VAL A 414 -14.28 -1.83 -20.83
C VAL A 414 -14.81 -0.55 -20.19
N ASN A 415 -15.90 -0.60 -19.43
CA ASN A 415 -16.42 0.55 -18.68
C ASN A 415 -15.47 1.02 -17.57
N ALA A 416 -14.80 0.11 -16.85
CA ALA A 416 -13.79 0.47 -15.87
C ALA A 416 -12.57 1.13 -16.54
N LEU A 417 -12.16 0.63 -17.71
CA LEU A 417 -11.11 1.27 -18.51
C LEU A 417 -11.53 2.64 -19.04
N ALA A 418 -12.81 2.85 -19.35
CA ALA A 418 -13.31 4.16 -19.78
C ALA A 418 -13.11 5.24 -18.70
N GLY A 419 -13.35 4.92 -17.43
CA GLY A 419 -13.06 5.84 -16.33
C GLY A 419 -11.55 6.05 -16.13
N CYS A 420 -10.73 5.01 -16.31
CA CYS A 420 -9.26 5.15 -16.32
C CYS A 420 -8.77 6.08 -17.46
N CYS A 421 -9.38 6.00 -18.65
CA CYS A 421 -9.11 6.93 -19.75
C CYS A 421 -9.48 8.35 -19.37
N ARG A 422 -10.69 8.57 -18.84
CA ARG A 422 -11.15 9.89 -18.36
C ARG A 422 -10.17 10.49 -17.36
N TRP A 423 -9.86 9.75 -16.30
CA TRP A 423 -8.91 10.21 -15.28
C TRP A 423 -7.55 10.58 -15.87
N THR A 424 -7.07 9.85 -16.88
CA THR A 424 -5.78 10.14 -17.48
C THR A 424 -5.83 11.37 -18.40
N VAL A 425 -6.87 11.55 -19.22
CA VAL A 425 -6.98 12.75 -20.07
C VAL A 425 -7.18 14.01 -19.22
N ASP A 426 -7.90 13.89 -18.10
CA ASP A 426 -8.03 14.95 -17.10
C ASP A 426 -6.66 15.25 -16.45
N LEU A 427 -5.87 14.21 -16.11
CA LEU A 427 -4.52 14.37 -15.58
C LEU A 427 -3.58 15.08 -16.57
N LEU A 428 -3.60 14.70 -17.84
CA LEU A 428 -2.77 15.35 -18.87
C LEU A 428 -3.15 16.82 -19.03
N SER A 429 -4.45 17.13 -19.00
CA SER A 429 -4.98 18.48 -19.08
C SER A 429 -4.55 19.31 -17.88
N TRP A 430 -4.76 18.81 -16.65
CA TRP A 430 -4.32 19.45 -15.41
C TRP A 430 -2.80 19.67 -15.35
N LEU A 431 -2.02 18.67 -15.79
CA LEU A 431 -0.57 18.77 -15.83
C LEU A 431 -0.12 19.88 -16.80
N CYS A 432 -0.71 19.96 -18.00
CA CYS A 432 -0.39 21.03 -18.94
C CYS A 432 -0.83 22.40 -18.41
N ASP A 433 -2.01 22.51 -17.80
CA ASP A 433 -2.49 23.74 -17.18
C ASP A 433 -1.53 24.25 -16.10
N SER A 434 -1.10 23.34 -15.21
CA SER A 434 -0.15 23.65 -14.13
C SER A 434 1.22 24.07 -14.69
N LEU A 435 1.71 23.39 -15.73
CA LEU A 435 2.95 23.75 -16.41
C LEU A 435 2.83 25.10 -17.15
N PHE A 436 1.68 25.43 -17.75
CA PHE A 436 1.43 26.72 -18.37
C PHE A 436 1.29 27.86 -17.34
N CYS A 437 0.74 27.56 -16.17
CA CYS A 437 0.76 28.50 -15.04
C CYS A 437 2.19 28.80 -14.60
N LEU A 438 3.06 27.80 -14.49
CA LEU A 438 4.49 27.99 -14.21
C LEU A 438 5.22 28.74 -15.33
N LEU A 439 4.88 28.45 -16.59
CA LEU A 439 5.42 29.13 -17.76
C LEU A 439 5.16 30.65 -17.72
N ASN A 440 3.96 31.05 -17.26
CA ASN A 440 3.53 32.44 -17.19
C ASN A 440 3.86 33.13 -15.85
N ASP A 441 4.45 32.41 -14.88
CA ASP A 441 4.78 32.94 -13.56
C ASP A 441 6.12 33.73 -13.60
N ASN A 442 6.03 35.05 -13.45
CA ASN A 442 7.18 35.95 -13.48
C ASN A 442 8.21 35.68 -12.35
N LYS A 443 7.75 35.31 -11.14
CA LYS A 443 8.64 35.01 -10.01
C LYS A 443 9.37 33.70 -10.26
N PHE A 444 8.65 32.69 -10.76
CA PHE A 444 9.24 31.42 -11.17
C PHE A 444 10.29 31.63 -12.28
N LYS A 445 9.96 32.44 -13.30
CA LYS A 445 10.88 32.80 -14.39
C LYS A 445 12.14 33.48 -13.89
N GLY A 446 12.02 34.42 -12.95
CA GLY A 446 13.17 35.07 -12.31
C GLY A 446 14.11 34.07 -11.63
N ILE A 447 13.55 33.16 -10.81
CA ILE A 447 14.30 32.10 -10.12
C ILE A 447 15.00 31.18 -11.12
N LEU A 448 14.31 30.76 -12.18
CA LEU A 448 14.83 29.80 -13.15
C LEU A 448 15.89 30.41 -14.06
N THR A 449 15.75 31.68 -14.47
CA THR A 449 16.72 32.34 -15.37
C THR A 449 17.97 32.84 -14.66
N ASN A 450 17.93 33.00 -13.33
CA ASN A 450 19.06 33.41 -12.53
C ASN A 450 19.72 32.21 -11.83
N GLN A 451 20.91 31.82 -12.28
CA GLN A 451 21.66 30.69 -11.72
C GLN A 451 21.87 30.79 -10.19
N ALA A 452 22.05 32.00 -9.65
CA ALA A 452 22.25 32.21 -8.21
C ALA A 452 20.98 31.93 -7.38
N GLN A 453 19.80 32.02 -8.00
CA GLN A 453 18.51 31.81 -7.34
C GLN A 453 17.98 30.39 -7.53
N PHE A 454 18.58 29.56 -8.39
CA PHE A 454 18.09 28.21 -8.70
C PHE A 454 17.92 27.30 -7.46
N SER A 455 18.72 27.50 -6.41
CA SER A 455 18.56 26.79 -5.13
C SER A 455 17.22 27.04 -4.44
N GLN A 456 16.54 28.14 -4.75
CA GLN A 456 15.23 28.52 -4.20
C GLN A 456 14.06 27.87 -4.95
N LEU A 457 14.32 27.26 -6.12
CA LEU A 457 13.30 26.68 -7.01
C LEU A 457 12.38 25.71 -6.25
N THR A 458 12.97 24.77 -5.52
CA THR A 458 12.21 23.73 -4.82
C THR A 458 11.41 24.31 -3.67
N SER A 459 11.99 25.20 -2.87
CA SER A 459 11.26 25.88 -1.79
C SER A 459 10.04 26.63 -2.31
N TYR A 460 10.16 27.29 -3.47
CA TYR A 460 9.05 27.98 -4.13
C TYR A 460 7.93 27.02 -4.58
N LEU A 461 8.30 25.87 -5.14
CA LEU A 461 7.34 24.84 -5.55
C LEU A 461 6.66 24.18 -4.34
N HIS A 462 7.37 23.96 -3.23
CA HIS A 462 6.80 23.47 -1.97
C HIS A 462 5.81 24.47 -1.36
N GLU A 463 6.13 25.76 -1.36
CA GLU A 463 5.25 26.83 -0.88
C GLU A 463 3.90 26.82 -1.61
N LYS A 464 3.93 26.59 -2.93
CA LYS A 464 2.72 26.48 -3.77
C LYS A 464 2.10 25.08 -3.78
N ASN A 465 2.77 24.07 -3.21
CA ASN A 465 2.42 22.66 -3.35
C ASN A 465 2.23 22.22 -4.82
N GLU A 466 3.09 22.73 -5.71
CA GLU A 466 3.04 22.57 -7.17
C GLU A 466 4.00 21.47 -7.65
N ILE A 467 3.45 20.32 -8.06
CA ILE A 467 4.22 19.11 -8.36
C ILE A 467 4.47 18.88 -9.87
N ALA A 468 3.88 19.68 -10.76
CA ALA A 468 3.88 19.46 -12.20
C ALA A 468 5.28 19.38 -12.81
N LEU A 469 6.20 20.25 -12.36
CA LEU A 469 7.59 20.22 -12.83
C LEU A 469 8.29 18.92 -12.42
N HIS A 470 8.16 18.50 -11.17
CA HIS A 470 8.75 17.23 -10.69
C HIS A 470 8.16 16.02 -11.42
N MET A 471 6.89 16.06 -11.82
CA MET A 471 6.26 14.98 -12.58
C MET A 471 6.90 14.76 -13.97
N VAL A 472 7.33 15.82 -14.65
CA VAL A 472 7.97 15.70 -15.97
C VAL A 472 9.49 15.50 -15.88
N LEU A 473 10.13 15.92 -14.79
CA LEU A 473 11.57 15.76 -14.59
C LEU A 473 11.96 14.39 -14.01
N CYS A 474 11.19 13.87 -13.04
CA CYS A 474 11.50 12.58 -12.43
C CYS A 474 11.28 11.44 -13.43
N SER A 475 12.32 10.66 -13.71
CA SER A 475 12.31 9.64 -14.75
C SER A 475 11.26 8.55 -14.54
N SER A 476 10.98 8.17 -13.30
CA SER A 476 9.95 7.18 -12.98
C SER A 476 8.53 7.67 -13.32
N ILE A 477 8.22 8.93 -13.01
CA ILE A 477 6.90 9.54 -13.31
C ILE A 477 6.78 9.80 -14.81
N ARG A 478 7.82 10.37 -15.42
CA ARG A 478 7.86 10.59 -16.87
C ARG A 478 7.68 9.29 -17.65
N SER A 479 8.30 8.20 -17.19
CA SER A 479 8.14 6.87 -17.79
C SER A 479 6.72 6.32 -17.64
N LEU A 480 6.07 6.56 -16.49
CA LEU A 480 4.66 6.24 -16.25
C LEU A 480 3.72 7.05 -17.17
N LEU A 481 3.97 8.36 -17.31
CA LEU A 481 3.21 9.25 -18.19
C LEU A 481 3.34 8.82 -19.66
N GLY A 482 4.56 8.55 -20.15
CA GLY A 482 4.77 8.01 -21.50
C GLY A 482 4.20 6.60 -21.67
N GLY A 483 4.19 5.79 -20.61
CA GLY A 483 3.51 4.50 -20.54
C GLY A 483 2.00 4.63 -20.76
N VAL A 484 1.35 5.50 -19.99
CA VAL A 484 -0.12 5.65 -20.04
C VAL A 484 -0.58 6.29 -21.35
N CYS A 485 0.15 7.27 -21.89
CA CYS A 485 -0.17 7.89 -23.18
C CYS A 485 -0.28 6.83 -24.29
N ARG A 486 0.72 5.95 -24.43
CA ARG A 486 0.68 4.85 -25.40
C ARG A 486 -0.49 3.90 -25.20
N ARG A 487 -0.79 3.56 -23.94
CA ARG A 487 -1.88 2.62 -23.62
C ARG A 487 -3.25 3.22 -23.97
N ILE A 488 -3.42 4.52 -23.78
CA ILE A 488 -4.63 5.23 -24.18
C ILE A 488 -4.75 5.35 -25.69
N THR A 489 -3.66 5.66 -26.41
CA THR A 489 -3.67 5.67 -27.88
C THR A 489 -4.04 4.30 -28.45
N VAL A 490 -3.51 3.22 -27.88
CA VAL A 490 -3.89 1.84 -28.25
C VAL A 490 -5.38 1.60 -28.00
N LEU A 491 -5.88 1.99 -26.84
CA LEU A 491 -7.27 1.77 -26.44
C LEU A 491 -8.25 2.63 -27.27
N HIS A 492 -7.85 3.85 -27.66
CA HIS A 492 -8.57 4.69 -28.61
C HIS A 492 -8.72 3.99 -29.97
N ASN A 493 -7.60 3.54 -30.56
CA ASN A 493 -7.59 2.85 -31.85
C ASN A 493 -8.38 1.52 -31.81
N LEU A 494 -8.31 0.79 -30.69
CA LEU A 494 -9.10 -0.41 -30.48
C LEU A 494 -10.60 -0.08 -30.43
N SER A 495 -10.99 0.94 -29.67
CA SER A 495 -12.39 1.35 -29.52
C SER A 495 -12.97 1.83 -30.83
N HIS A 496 -12.23 2.63 -31.60
CA HIS A 496 -12.64 3.07 -32.93
C HIS A 496 -12.94 1.88 -33.85
N ARG A 497 -12.01 0.91 -33.94
CA ARG A 497 -12.21 -0.32 -34.74
C ARG A 497 -13.40 -1.15 -34.25
N ALA A 498 -13.58 -1.28 -32.94
CA ALA A 498 -14.70 -2.01 -32.35
C ALA A 498 -16.04 -1.35 -32.71
N ILE A 499 -16.15 -0.02 -32.60
CA ILE A 499 -17.34 0.74 -32.96
C ILE A 499 -17.69 0.55 -34.43
N SER A 500 -16.71 0.71 -35.34
CA SER A 500 -16.93 0.51 -36.78
C SER A 500 -17.38 -0.92 -37.11
N HIS A 501 -16.87 -1.93 -36.40
CA HIS A 501 -17.30 -3.32 -36.59
C HIS A 501 -18.77 -3.53 -36.19
N TYR A 502 -19.23 -2.93 -35.08
CA TYR A 502 -20.65 -3.00 -34.68
C TYR A 502 -21.57 -2.24 -35.63
N GLU A 503 -21.11 -1.12 -36.19
CA GLU A 503 -21.85 -0.32 -37.17
C GLU A 503 -22.01 -1.05 -38.52
N LEU A 504 -20.94 -1.69 -39.01
CA LEU A 504 -20.94 -2.40 -40.30
C LEU A 504 -21.74 -3.70 -40.28
N ASN A 505 -21.73 -4.43 -39.17
CA ASN A 505 -22.39 -5.74 -39.07
C ASN A 505 -23.89 -5.68 -38.75
N ASN A 506 -24.49 -4.49 -38.55
CA ASN A 506 -25.92 -4.38 -38.24
C ASN A 506 -26.60 -3.09 -38.78
N PRO A 507 -26.57 -2.82 -40.09
CA PRO A 507 -27.10 -1.57 -40.68
C PRO A 507 -28.63 -1.40 -40.60
N ASN A 508 -29.39 -2.44 -40.24
CA ASN A 508 -30.87 -2.44 -40.28
C ASN A 508 -31.57 -2.01 -38.97
N THR A 509 -30.83 -1.52 -37.97
CA THR A 509 -31.42 -0.98 -36.72
C THR A 509 -31.05 0.48 -36.52
N ALA A 510 -31.39 1.32 -37.49
CA ALA A 510 -31.39 2.77 -37.30
C ALA A 510 -32.37 3.15 -36.15
N PRO A 511 -32.10 4.23 -35.39
CA PRO A 511 -32.96 4.67 -34.31
C PRO A 511 -34.30 5.19 -34.88
N GLY A 512 -35.31 4.32 -34.94
CA GLY A 512 -36.65 4.70 -35.40
C GLY A 512 -37.54 3.61 -36.00
N ALA A 513 -37.01 2.42 -36.32
CA ALA A 513 -37.84 1.37 -36.95
C ALA A 513 -38.39 0.38 -35.90
N GLY A 514 -39.67 0.52 -35.57
CA GLY A 514 -40.43 -0.48 -34.81
C GLY A 514 -40.59 -1.78 -35.60
N GLY A 515 -39.64 -2.70 -35.45
CA GLY A 515 -39.67 -4.03 -36.07
C GLY A 515 -39.98 -5.11 -35.04
N LYS A 516 -41.21 -5.62 -35.05
CA LYS A 516 -41.58 -6.87 -34.36
C LYS A 516 -40.94 -8.06 -35.08
N GLY A 517 -40.19 -8.88 -34.33
CA GLY A 517 -39.99 -10.30 -34.63
C GLY A 517 -38.55 -10.75 -34.89
N SER A 518 -37.96 -11.45 -33.91
CA SER A 518 -37.63 -12.89 -34.02
C SER A 518 -36.66 -13.27 -32.90
N GLY A 519 -37.06 -14.24 -32.09
CA GLY A 519 -36.33 -14.69 -30.90
C GLY A 519 -35.09 -15.50 -31.26
N ASN A 520 -33.93 -14.85 -31.26
CA ASN A 520 -32.66 -15.39 -30.79
C ASN A 520 -31.61 -14.26 -30.76
N SER A 521 -31.76 -13.29 -29.85
CA SER A 521 -30.83 -12.16 -29.75
C SER A 521 -29.52 -12.61 -29.08
N ASN A 522 -28.52 -12.94 -29.90
CA ASN A 522 -27.14 -12.87 -29.44
C ASN A 522 -26.87 -11.42 -28.98
N ASN A 523 -26.38 -11.26 -27.75
CA ASN A 523 -26.06 -9.99 -27.05
C ASN A 523 -25.04 -9.06 -27.76
N ASN A 524 -24.71 -9.30 -29.03
CA ASN A 524 -23.62 -8.66 -29.79
C ASN A 524 -24.10 -7.70 -30.90
N GLY A 525 -25.32 -7.17 -30.79
CA GLY A 525 -25.85 -6.18 -31.74
C GLY A 525 -25.33 -4.76 -31.55
N TYR A 526 -25.67 -3.88 -32.50
CA TYR A 526 -25.55 -2.43 -32.34
C TYR A 526 -26.32 -1.97 -31.09
N GLY A 527 -25.75 -1.09 -30.28
CA GLY A 527 -26.33 -0.69 -28.98
C GLY A 527 -26.19 -1.73 -27.86
N SER A 528 -25.43 -2.81 -28.05
CA SER A 528 -25.09 -3.74 -26.95
C SER A 528 -24.31 -3.03 -25.82
N PRO A 529 -24.35 -3.56 -24.57
CA PRO A 529 -23.59 -2.98 -23.45
C PRO A 529 -22.09 -2.83 -23.74
N LEU A 530 -21.52 -3.76 -24.51
CA LEU A 530 -20.11 -3.73 -24.91
C LEU A 530 -19.85 -2.64 -25.94
N HIS A 531 -20.72 -2.49 -26.95
CA HIS A 531 -20.66 -1.38 -27.90
C HIS A 531 -20.72 -0.02 -27.20
N ILE A 532 -21.65 0.16 -26.25
CA ILE A 532 -21.79 1.39 -25.45
C ILE A 532 -20.52 1.65 -24.63
N ALA A 533 -19.92 0.61 -24.04
CA ALA A 533 -18.68 0.74 -23.29
C ALA A 533 -17.52 1.24 -24.18
N TYR A 534 -17.37 0.68 -25.39
CA TYR A 534 -16.38 1.15 -26.37
C TYR A 534 -16.65 2.58 -26.85
N GLN A 535 -17.91 2.95 -27.10
CA GLN A 535 -18.29 4.34 -27.40
C GLN A 535 -17.89 5.30 -26.28
N LYS A 536 -18.04 4.89 -25.01
CA LYS A 536 -17.64 5.71 -23.86
C LYS A 536 -16.13 5.91 -23.80
N VAL A 537 -15.34 4.86 -24.02
CA VAL A 537 -13.88 4.95 -24.13
C VAL A 537 -13.48 5.89 -25.27
N TYR A 538 -14.06 5.71 -26.46
CA TYR A 538 -13.77 6.55 -27.61
C TYR A 538 -14.12 8.02 -27.33
N ARG A 539 -15.30 8.30 -26.76
CA ARG A 539 -15.72 9.66 -26.37
C ARG A 539 -14.75 10.34 -25.43
N HIS A 540 -14.27 9.65 -24.39
CA HIS A 540 -13.30 10.23 -23.45
C HIS A 540 -11.95 10.52 -24.11
N THR A 541 -11.50 9.63 -24.99
CA THR A 541 -10.18 9.77 -25.64
C THR A 541 -10.19 10.76 -26.81
N SER A 542 -11.30 10.88 -27.55
CA SER A 542 -11.43 11.85 -28.65
C SER A 542 -11.72 13.27 -28.17
N ALA A 543 -12.33 13.43 -27.00
CA ALA A 543 -12.57 14.74 -26.36
C ALA A 543 -11.39 15.23 -25.51
N ALA A 544 -10.23 14.56 -25.56
CA ALA A 544 -9.06 14.95 -24.79
C ALA A 544 -8.55 16.33 -25.25
N LEU A 545 -8.41 17.28 -24.31
CA LEU A 545 -7.87 18.61 -24.58
C LEU A 545 -6.39 18.57 -24.95
N ILE A 546 -5.67 17.56 -24.43
CA ILE A 546 -4.26 17.32 -24.72
C ILE A 546 -4.15 16.02 -25.52
N ASN A 547 -3.55 16.10 -26.71
CA ASN A 547 -3.29 14.91 -27.53
C ASN A 547 -2.22 14.03 -26.84
N PRO A 548 -2.56 12.77 -26.45
CA PRO A 548 -1.62 11.89 -25.74
C PRO A 548 -0.36 11.56 -26.54
N GLU A 549 -0.44 11.43 -27.87
CA GLU A 549 0.70 11.11 -28.73
C GLU A 549 1.66 12.30 -28.86
N ALA A 550 1.11 13.50 -29.00
CA ALA A 550 1.90 14.73 -29.03
C ALA A 550 2.59 14.98 -27.68
N PHE A 551 1.87 14.78 -26.57
CA PHE A 551 2.45 14.91 -25.23
C PHE A 551 3.54 13.85 -24.97
N GLN A 552 3.35 12.62 -25.43
CA GLN A 552 4.38 11.59 -25.36
C GLN A 552 5.65 12.00 -26.14
N THR A 553 5.50 12.64 -27.30
CA THR A 553 6.63 13.14 -28.09
C THR A 553 7.39 14.23 -27.35
N LEU A 554 6.68 15.16 -26.70
CA LEU A 554 7.28 16.18 -25.82
C LEU A 554 8.10 15.53 -24.69
N LEU A 555 7.53 14.54 -24.00
CA LEU A 555 8.24 13.80 -22.94
C LEU A 555 9.46 13.03 -23.47
N ALA A 556 9.38 12.46 -24.68
CA ALA A 556 10.50 11.76 -25.31
C ALA A 556 11.64 12.73 -25.64
N SER A 557 11.33 13.94 -26.12
CA SER A 557 12.33 15.00 -26.35
C SER A 557 13.02 15.40 -25.04
N LEU A 558 12.24 15.68 -23.98
CA LEU A 558 12.77 16.00 -22.66
C LEU A 558 13.64 14.86 -22.11
N ASN A 559 13.26 13.61 -22.34
CA ASN A 559 14.02 12.45 -21.90
C ASN A 559 15.39 12.36 -22.58
N ARG A 560 15.47 12.63 -23.89
CA ARG A 560 16.75 12.70 -24.62
C ARG A 560 17.66 13.78 -24.02
N GLU A 561 17.11 14.96 -23.73
CA GLU A 561 17.88 16.06 -23.15
C GLU A 561 18.38 15.77 -21.74
N VAL A 562 17.54 15.13 -20.90
CA VAL A 562 17.97 14.68 -19.56
C VAL A 562 19.14 13.70 -19.66
N ARG A 563 19.11 12.75 -20.60
CA ARG A 563 20.24 11.83 -20.84
C ARG A 563 21.51 12.57 -21.25
N GLU A 564 21.40 13.54 -22.15
CA GLU A 564 22.53 14.35 -22.58
C GLU A 564 23.13 15.16 -21.42
N VAL A 565 22.30 15.78 -20.58
CA VAL A 565 22.75 16.54 -19.42
C VAL A 565 23.42 15.64 -18.40
N TYR A 566 22.87 14.47 -18.09
CA TYR A 566 23.53 13.51 -17.20
C TYR A 566 24.87 13.04 -17.75
N SER A 567 24.92 12.64 -19.02
CA SER A 567 26.15 12.22 -19.69
C SER A 567 27.24 13.31 -19.60
N LYS A 568 26.90 14.57 -19.93
CA LYS A 568 27.83 15.71 -19.83
C LYS A 568 28.24 16.02 -18.39
N SER A 569 27.30 15.98 -17.45
CA SER A 569 27.55 16.32 -16.04
C SER A 569 28.49 15.32 -15.37
N PHE A 570 28.30 14.03 -15.64
CA PHE A 570 29.09 12.98 -15.00
C PHE A 570 30.35 12.59 -15.77
N ALA A 571 30.45 12.86 -17.08
CA ALA A 571 31.70 12.71 -17.83
C ALA A 571 32.83 13.57 -17.23
N LYS A 572 32.52 14.83 -16.85
CA LYS A 572 33.48 15.72 -16.17
C LYS A 572 33.96 15.15 -14.83
N MET A 573 33.08 14.48 -14.09
CA MET A 573 33.39 13.86 -12.81
C MET A 573 34.33 12.65 -12.98
N ALA A 574 34.11 11.82 -14.00
CA ALA A 574 34.98 10.69 -14.33
C ALA A 574 36.37 11.14 -14.84
N GLU A 575 36.44 12.22 -15.62
CA GLU A 575 37.70 12.82 -16.07
C GLU A 575 38.51 13.44 -14.92
N GLN A 576 37.86 14.06 -13.93
CA GLN A 576 38.55 14.62 -12.76
C GLN A 576 39.10 13.52 -11.84
N ALA A 577 38.33 12.45 -11.62
CA ALA A 577 38.76 11.30 -10.82
C ALA A 577 39.97 10.57 -11.44
N SER A 578 39.99 10.41 -12.77
CA SER A 578 41.11 9.76 -13.47
C SER A 578 42.38 10.64 -13.46
N LYS A 579 42.26 11.96 -13.57
CA LYS A 579 43.40 12.90 -13.47
C LYS A 579 44.03 12.92 -12.07
N ALA A 580 43.24 12.83 -11.00
CA ALA A 580 43.75 12.78 -9.62
C ALA A 580 44.51 11.48 -9.31
N GLN A 581 44.19 10.37 -9.99
CA GLN A 581 44.83 9.07 -9.79
C GLN A 581 46.12 8.90 -10.62
N ASN A 582 46.17 9.44 -11.83
CA ASN A 582 47.37 9.40 -12.69
C ASN A 582 48.56 10.20 -12.13
N GLN A 583 48.35 11.08 -11.15
CA GLN A 583 49.45 11.74 -10.44
C GLN A 583 50.14 10.84 -9.40
N ASN A 584 49.52 9.73 -8.98
CA ASN A 584 50.02 8.88 -7.89
C ASN A 584 50.58 7.52 -8.31
N GLN A 585 50.48 7.08 -9.58
CA GLN A 585 51.08 5.81 -10.04
C GLN A 585 51.56 5.88 -11.51
N PRO A 586 52.89 5.87 -11.77
CA PRO A 586 53.46 5.86 -13.12
C PRO A 586 53.82 4.43 -13.58
N GLN A 587 52.85 3.51 -13.65
CA GLN A 587 53.07 2.18 -14.25
C GLN A 587 52.05 1.88 -15.37
N PRO A 588 52.48 1.25 -16.47
CA PRO A 588 51.60 0.89 -17.58
C PRO A 588 50.60 -0.19 -17.14
N GLN A 589 49.32 0.18 -17.07
CA GLN A 589 48.23 -0.73 -16.71
C GLN A 589 47.96 -1.78 -17.79
N SER A 590 47.66 -3.01 -17.37
CA SER A 590 47.24 -4.09 -18.26
C SER A 590 45.81 -3.88 -18.78
N GLN A 591 45.46 -4.44 -19.95
CA GLN A 591 44.13 -4.30 -20.57
C GLN A 591 42.97 -4.73 -19.64
N GLN A 592 43.19 -5.72 -18.77
CA GLN A 592 42.20 -6.14 -17.76
C GLN A 592 41.98 -5.07 -16.67
N GLN A 593 43.01 -4.32 -16.26
CA GLN A 593 42.88 -3.23 -15.30
C GLN A 593 42.12 -2.04 -15.90
N GLN A 594 42.35 -1.72 -17.17
CA GLN A 594 41.60 -0.66 -17.86
C GLN A 594 40.10 -0.98 -17.98
N GLN A 595 39.76 -2.24 -18.29
CA GLN A 595 38.35 -2.65 -18.39
C GLN A 595 37.65 -2.69 -17.03
N HIS A 596 38.33 -3.13 -15.97
CA HIS A 596 37.81 -3.05 -14.61
C HIS A 596 37.61 -1.60 -14.15
N GLN A 597 38.53 -0.70 -14.49
CA GLN A 597 38.43 0.71 -14.13
C GLN A 597 37.30 1.43 -14.86
N LYS A 598 37.07 1.09 -16.13
CA LYS A 598 35.91 1.57 -16.89
C LYS A 598 34.59 1.14 -16.23
N ASN A 599 34.46 -0.12 -15.84
CA ASN A 599 33.26 -0.62 -15.17
C ASN A 599 33.00 0.11 -13.83
N LEU A 600 34.05 0.40 -13.06
CA LEU A 600 33.92 1.16 -11.80
C LEU A 600 33.45 2.60 -12.03
N ALA A 601 33.93 3.25 -13.10
CA ALA A 601 33.48 4.59 -13.48
C ALA A 601 32.01 4.57 -13.92
N ASP A 602 31.61 3.62 -14.76
CA ASP A 602 30.23 3.46 -15.22
C ASP A 602 29.27 3.20 -14.03
N ASP A 603 29.67 2.37 -13.06
CA ASP A 603 28.92 2.14 -11.82
C ASP A 603 28.80 3.41 -10.96
N ALA A 604 29.83 4.24 -10.89
CA ALA A 604 29.79 5.50 -10.15
C ALA A 604 28.82 6.50 -10.80
N ILE A 605 28.82 6.59 -12.13
CA ILE A 605 27.89 7.41 -12.91
C ILE A 605 26.45 6.94 -12.69
N ALA A 606 26.20 5.63 -12.76
CA ALA A 606 24.88 5.05 -12.52
C ALA A 606 24.37 5.36 -11.10
N ARG A 607 25.24 5.25 -10.07
CA ARG A 607 24.89 5.61 -8.69
C ARG A 607 24.59 7.10 -8.53
N ALA A 608 25.37 7.98 -9.15
CA ALA A 608 25.15 9.42 -9.08
C ALA A 608 23.82 9.82 -9.73
N ARG A 609 23.50 9.24 -10.89
CA ARG A 609 22.22 9.43 -11.56
C ARG A 609 21.05 8.89 -10.73
N GLN A 610 21.18 7.68 -10.18
CA GLN A 610 20.20 7.09 -9.27
C GLN A 610 19.92 8.00 -8.06
N HIS A 611 20.96 8.62 -7.50
CA HIS A 611 20.82 9.58 -6.41
C HIS A 611 20.03 10.82 -6.85
N CYS A 612 20.34 11.43 -8.00
CA CYS A 612 19.59 12.58 -8.53
C CYS A 612 18.10 12.24 -8.76
N GLU A 613 17.82 11.09 -9.37
CA GLU A 613 16.45 10.62 -9.61
C GLU A 613 15.69 10.35 -8.31
N LEU A 614 16.35 9.80 -7.30
CA LEU A 614 15.78 9.59 -5.97
C LEU A 614 15.45 10.91 -5.28
N GLN A 615 16.34 11.91 -5.35
CA GLN A 615 16.08 13.23 -4.77
C GLN A 615 14.83 13.87 -5.43
N MET A 616 14.74 13.85 -6.75
CA MET A 616 13.55 14.35 -7.46
C MET A 616 12.28 13.57 -7.09
N LEU A 617 12.36 12.24 -6.95
CA LEU A 617 11.24 11.41 -6.50
C LEU A 617 10.75 11.79 -5.09
N LEU A 618 11.67 12.19 -4.21
CA LEU A 618 11.37 12.65 -2.84
C LEU A 618 10.87 14.10 -2.79
N GLY A 619 10.68 14.75 -3.95
CA GLY A 619 10.29 16.17 -4.03
C GLY A 619 11.44 17.13 -3.70
N GLN A 620 12.68 16.67 -3.70
CA GLN A 620 13.86 17.50 -3.48
C GLN A 620 14.30 18.20 -4.78
N ALA A 621 15.35 19.02 -4.68
CA ALA A 621 15.79 19.82 -5.80
C ALA A 621 16.37 18.99 -6.96
N PRO A 622 16.05 19.34 -8.22
CA PRO A 622 16.75 18.78 -9.36
C PRO A 622 18.23 19.22 -9.33
N PRO A 623 19.14 18.48 -10.01
CA PRO A 623 20.54 18.87 -10.10
C PRO A 623 20.70 20.30 -10.63
N SER A 624 21.67 21.06 -10.13
CA SER A 624 21.92 22.43 -10.60
C SER A 624 22.24 22.50 -12.11
N THR A 625 22.75 21.41 -12.68
CA THR A 625 22.99 21.26 -14.12
C THR A 625 21.72 21.16 -14.95
N PHE A 626 20.55 20.98 -14.34
CA PHE A 626 19.25 20.95 -15.03
C PHE A 626 18.69 22.34 -15.29
N GLN A 627 19.24 23.41 -14.71
CA GLN A 627 18.74 24.77 -14.93
C GLN A 627 18.54 25.12 -16.41
N PRO A 628 19.51 24.88 -17.32
CA PRO A 628 19.36 25.25 -18.74
C PRO A 628 18.32 24.37 -19.43
N LEU A 629 18.24 23.09 -19.04
CA LEU A 629 17.29 22.12 -19.56
C LEU A 629 15.85 22.50 -19.17
N ILE A 630 15.62 22.88 -17.91
CA ILE A 630 14.30 23.29 -17.43
C ILE A 630 13.87 24.59 -18.10
N ALA A 631 14.79 25.55 -18.24
CA ALA A 631 14.52 26.82 -18.94
C ALA A 631 14.15 26.58 -20.41
N LYS A 632 14.89 25.73 -21.12
CA LYS A 632 14.58 25.36 -22.50
C LYS A 632 13.24 24.64 -22.60
N PHE A 633 13.02 23.62 -21.78
CA PHE A 633 11.78 22.85 -21.77
C PHE A 633 10.56 23.74 -21.61
N LEU A 634 10.56 24.67 -20.65
CA LEU A 634 9.41 25.55 -20.42
C LEU A 634 9.28 26.62 -21.52
N TYR A 635 10.33 27.41 -21.75
CA TYR A 635 10.21 28.62 -22.58
C TYR A 635 10.37 28.38 -24.09
N GLN A 636 10.74 27.17 -24.51
CA GLN A 636 10.84 26.80 -25.92
C GLN A 636 9.92 25.63 -26.24
N ASP A 637 10.17 24.45 -25.65
CA ASP A 637 9.49 23.22 -26.07
C ASP A 637 8.02 23.20 -25.66
N LEU A 638 7.71 23.54 -24.40
CA LEU A 638 6.36 23.60 -23.87
C LEU A 638 5.58 24.79 -24.44
N ALA A 639 6.24 25.94 -24.63
CA ALA A 639 5.65 27.09 -25.31
C ALA A 639 5.26 26.75 -26.76
N ALA A 640 6.14 26.11 -27.51
CA ALA A 640 5.85 25.64 -28.87
C ALA A 640 4.75 24.56 -28.88
N PHE A 641 4.73 23.67 -27.89
CA PHE A 641 3.67 22.68 -27.72
C PHE A 641 2.29 23.33 -27.50
N ARG A 642 2.22 24.43 -26.74
CA ARG A 642 0.99 25.21 -26.52
C ARG A 642 0.54 25.94 -27.79
N ASP A 643 1.47 26.66 -28.41
CA ASP A 643 1.17 27.63 -29.48
C ASP A 643 0.97 26.95 -30.84
N GLY A 644 1.34 25.67 -30.97
CA GLY A 644 1.22 24.90 -32.19
C GLY A 644 2.20 25.34 -33.30
N PRO A 645 2.22 24.64 -34.45
CA PRO A 645 3.19 24.87 -35.53
C PRO A 645 3.00 26.18 -36.34
N GLY A 646 2.46 27.26 -35.77
CA GLY A 646 2.07 28.44 -36.56
C GLY A 646 2.23 29.83 -35.91
N ASN A 647 2.75 29.97 -34.69
CA ASN A 647 2.71 31.29 -34.02
C ASN A 647 3.98 31.70 -33.25
N GLY A 648 5.16 31.37 -33.77
CA GLY A 648 6.44 31.81 -33.19
C GLY A 648 7.58 31.81 -34.19
N ASN A 649 8.29 32.93 -34.28
CA ASN A 649 9.36 33.24 -35.21
C ASN A 649 10.68 32.48 -34.86
N SER A 650 10.67 31.14 -34.85
CA SER A 650 11.84 30.31 -34.50
C SER A 650 12.40 29.57 -35.71
N SER A 651 13.36 30.19 -36.38
CA SER A 651 14.32 29.53 -37.28
C SER A 651 15.31 28.71 -36.45
N GLY A 652 14.99 27.45 -36.14
CA GLY A 652 15.91 26.59 -35.39
C GLY A 652 15.42 25.16 -35.17
N SER A 653 15.90 24.24 -35.99
CA SER A 653 15.96 22.77 -35.83
C SER A 653 14.65 22.02 -35.52
N GLY A 654 14.21 21.24 -36.52
CA GLY A 654 13.02 20.41 -36.49
C GLY A 654 13.02 19.31 -35.43
N ALA A 655 11.95 19.31 -34.63
CA ALA A 655 11.38 18.13 -33.98
C ALA A 655 9.93 18.40 -33.51
N ALA A 656 9.12 19.14 -34.28
CA ALA A 656 7.70 19.33 -33.98
C ALA A 656 6.88 18.36 -34.84
N GLY A 657 6.46 17.25 -34.22
CA GLY A 657 5.62 16.24 -34.84
C GLY A 657 4.26 16.79 -35.25
N ALA A 658 3.85 16.44 -36.47
CA ALA A 658 2.51 16.67 -36.99
C ALA A 658 1.45 16.08 -36.03
N GLY A 659 0.53 16.89 -35.51
CA GLY A 659 -0.68 16.39 -34.84
C GLY A 659 -1.25 17.18 -33.66
N ALA A 660 -0.56 18.19 -33.12
CA ALA A 660 -1.12 19.07 -32.09
C ALA A 660 -1.61 20.39 -32.71
N GLY A 661 -2.92 20.60 -32.74
CA GLY A 661 -3.49 21.93 -32.95
C GLY A 661 -3.11 22.89 -31.81
N VAL A 662 -3.41 24.17 -31.96
CA VAL A 662 -3.23 25.17 -30.90
C VAL A 662 -4.01 24.74 -29.66
N ILE A 663 -3.34 24.68 -28.50
CA ILE A 663 -3.97 24.34 -27.23
C ILE A 663 -4.54 25.61 -26.64
N ASP A 664 -5.86 25.65 -26.43
CA ASP A 664 -6.53 26.79 -25.78
C ASP A 664 -6.39 26.71 -24.25
N PRO A 665 -5.62 27.61 -23.61
CA PRO A 665 -5.47 27.59 -22.15
C PRO A 665 -6.77 27.88 -21.40
N ALA A 666 -7.75 28.56 -22.02
CA ALA A 666 -9.02 28.83 -21.39
C ALA A 666 -9.83 27.54 -21.17
N LEU A 667 -9.79 26.62 -22.14
CA LEU A 667 -10.45 25.31 -21.99
C LEU A 667 -9.83 24.47 -20.87
N LEU A 668 -8.53 24.59 -20.65
CA LEU A 668 -7.84 23.94 -19.54
C LEU A 668 -8.25 24.57 -18.20
N TYR A 669 -8.22 25.90 -18.10
CA TYR A 669 -8.57 26.63 -16.88
C TYR A 669 -9.99 26.36 -16.38
N PHE A 670 -10.96 26.21 -17.30
CA PHE A 670 -12.35 25.92 -16.95
C PHE A 670 -12.69 24.42 -16.88
N ALA A 671 -11.72 23.54 -17.12
CA ALA A 671 -11.94 22.10 -17.02
C ALA A 671 -12.12 21.67 -15.55
N ASP A 672 -12.90 20.60 -15.37
CA ASP A 672 -13.13 20.00 -14.05
C ASP A 672 -12.11 18.88 -13.79
N TYR A 673 -11.27 19.08 -12.78
CA TYR A 673 -10.23 18.15 -12.35
C TYR A 673 -10.56 17.45 -11.02
N ASP A 674 -11.80 17.54 -10.52
CA ASP A 674 -12.19 17.02 -9.21
C ASP A 674 -11.89 15.52 -9.04
N ILE A 675 -11.98 14.74 -10.13
CA ILE A 675 -11.71 13.29 -10.14
C ILE A 675 -10.25 12.92 -9.88
N LEU A 676 -9.32 13.87 -10.04
CA LEU A 676 -7.90 13.67 -9.77
C LEU A 676 -7.58 13.75 -8.28
N GLU A 677 -8.43 14.41 -7.49
CA GLU A 677 -8.24 14.68 -6.07
C GLU A 677 -6.90 15.39 -5.74
N VAL A 678 -6.43 16.25 -6.66
CA VAL A 678 -5.13 16.98 -6.54
C VAL A 678 -5.24 18.43 -6.04
N ASP A 679 -6.41 19.05 -6.22
CA ASP A 679 -6.69 20.38 -5.65
C ASP A 679 -7.01 20.23 -4.16
N ASP A 680 -6.12 20.81 -3.35
CA ASP A 680 -6.14 20.79 -1.89
C ASP A 680 -6.39 22.20 -1.31
N THR A 681 -6.84 23.16 -2.14
CA THR A 681 -7.23 24.48 -1.64
C THR A 681 -8.38 24.34 -0.63
N PRO A 682 -8.47 25.19 0.40
CA PRO A 682 -9.52 25.09 1.42
C PRO A 682 -10.94 25.03 0.82
N GLY A 683 -11.20 25.84 -0.22
CA GLY A 683 -12.48 25.84 -0.92
C GLY A 683 -12.76 24.55 -1.70
N ALA A 684 -11.76 23.98 -2.38
CA ALA A 684 -11.95 22.69 -3.07
C ALA A 684 -12.21 21.54 -2.10
N LEU A 685 -11.48 21.50 -0.97
CA LEU A 685 -11.69 20.51 0.09
C LEU A 685 -13.08 20.61 0.72
N GLU A 686 -13.57 21.83 0.97
CA GLU A 686 -14.92 22.07 1.48
C GLU A 686 -15.99 21.64 0.48
N ARG A 687 -15.84 21.99 -0.81
CA ARG A 687 -16.74 21.52 -1.88
C ARG A 687 -16.76 19.99 -1.96
N ARG A 688 -15.60 19.33 -1.92
CA ARG A 688 -15.50 17.86 -1.94
C ARG A 688 -16.20 17.24 -0.72
N ARG A 689 -16.03 17.85 0.46
CA ARG A 689 -16.69 17.43 1.70
C ARG A 689 -18.21 17.56 1.61
N ALA A 690 -18.71 18.69 1.11
CA ALA A 690 -20.13 18.97 0.98
C ALA A 690 -20.82 18.06 -0.06
N ARG A 691 -20.16 17.75 -1.18
CA ARG A 691 -20.69 16.85 -2.21
C ARG A 691 -20.87 15.41 -1.71
N GLY A 692 -20.02 14.94 -0.79
CA GLY A 692 -20.09 13.57 -0.28
C GLY A 692 -19.78 12.47 -1.31
N ALA A 693 -19.41 12.85 -2.53
CA ALA A 693 -18.91 11.95 -3.56
C ALA A 693 -17.49 11.48 -3.24
N ARG A 694 -17.13 10.32 -3.78
CA ARG A 694 -15.80 9.73 -3.70
C ARG A 694 -15.39 9.23 -5.07
N VAL A 695 -14.09 9.16 -5.36
CA VAL A 695 -13.60 8.56 -6.59
C VAL A 695 -13.35 7.07 -6.35
N ASP A 696 -14.00 6.21 -7.15
CA ASP A 696 -13.75 4.77 -7.13
C ASP A 696 -12.31 4.48 -7.55
N LEU A 697 -11.57 3.80 -6.69
CA LEU A 697 -10.15 3.48 -6.90
C LEU A 697 -9.88 2.63 -8.16
N PHE A 698 -10.80 1.74 -8.51
CA PHE A 698 -10.62 0.78 -9.60
C PHE A 698 -11.15 1.35 -10.92
N LYS A 699 -12.39 1.82 -10.93
CA LYS A 699 -13.09 2.34 -12.11
C LYS A 699 -12.72 3.78 -12.44
N ARG A 700 -12.21 4.56 -11.48
CA ARG A 700 -11.94 6.01 -11.62
C ARG A 700 -13.18 6.77 -12.07
N VAL A 701 -14.27 6.57 -11.35
CA VAL A 701 -15.53 7.28 -11.53
C VAL A 701 -16.03 7.76 -10.18
N GLU A 702 -16.81 8.82 -10.16
CA GLU A 702 -17.45 9.26 -8.91
C GLU A 702 -18.51 8.26 -8.45
N ILE A 703 -18.51 7.97 -7.16
CA ILE A 703 -19.47 7.13 -6.46
C ILE A 703 -20.04 7.90 -5.26
N THR A 704 -21.32 7.73 -5.00
CA THR A 704 -22.03 8.36 -3.87
C THR A 704 -22.74 7.28 -3.06
N ARG A 705 -22.74 7.40 -1.73
CA ARG A 705 -23.58 6.51 -0.91
C ARG A 705 -25.03 6.94 -1.15
N PRO A 706 -25.95 6.01 -1.49
CA PRO A 706 -27.36 6.36 -1.54
C PRO A 706 -27.78 6.85 -0.14
N HIS A 707 -28.39 8.03 -0.06
CA HIS A 707 -28.93 8.54 1.20
C HIS A 707 -29.93 7.53 1.73
N SER A 708 -29.70 7.00 2.93
CA SER A 708 -30.71 6.26 3.68
C SER A 708 -31.82 7.26 4.00
N ARG A 709 -32.84 7.35 3.13
CA ARG A 709 -34.08 8.01 3.50
C ARG A 709 -34.68 7.16 4.62
N SER A 710 -34.81 7.80 5.78
CA SER A 710 -35.58 7.34 6.93
C SER A 710 -36.84 6.60 6.46
N ARG A 711 -37.05 5.40 6.99
CA ARG A 711 -38.32 4.67 6.89
C ARG A 711 -39.43 5.51 7.52
N SER A 712 -40.12 6.29 6.71
CA SER A 712 -41.42 6.85 7.08
C SER A 712 -42.29 7.02 5.84
N SER A 713 -43.48 6.44 5.92
CA SER A 713 -44.59 6.41 4.95
C SER A 713 -44.49 5.37 3.83
N GLY A 714 -45.47 4.46 3.84
CA GLY A 714 -45.69 3.44 2.82
C GLY A 714 -46.10 4.08 1.50
N GLY A 715 -45.45 3.64 0.44
CA GLY A 715 -45.72 4.01 -0.94
C GLY A 715 -44.88 3.10 -1.83
N ALA A 716 -45.46 2.62 -2.93
CA ALA A 716 -44.98 1.53 -3.76
C ALA A 716 -43.50 1.64 -4.16
N ALA A 717 -42.81 0.49 -4.13
CA ALA A 717 -41.42 0.32 -4.50
C ALA A 717 -41.17 0.72 -5.96
N GLU A 718 -40.56 1.88 -6.17
CA GLU A 718 -39.87 2.20 -7.43
C GLU A 718 -38.53 1.44 -7.48
N ASN A 719 -38.25 0.90 -8.67
CA ASN A 719 -37.19 -0.03 -8.98
C ASN A 719 -35.77 0.40 -8.56
N GLY A 720 -35.09 -0.45 -7.78
CA GLY A 720 -33.79 -0.97 -8.20
C GLY A 720 -32.50 -0.20 -7.91
N SER A 721 -32.43 0.70 -6.92
CA SER A 721 -31.10 1.15 -6.44
C SER A 721 -30.43 0.06 -5.61
N ASN A 722 -29.79 -0.90 -6.27
CA ASN A 722 -28.93 -1.91 -5.64
C ASN A 722 -27.88 -1.18 -4.79
N ASN A 723 -27.99 -1.27 -3.47
CA ASN A 723 -27.05 -0.65 -2.54
C ASN A 723 -25.73 -1.43 -2.57
N ILE A 724 -24.86 -1.12 -3.54
CA ILE A 724 -23.59 -1.83 -3.73
C ILE A 724 -22.68 -1.49 -2.54
N PRO A 725 -22.25 -2.49 -1.74
CA PRO A 725 -21.37 -2.23 -0.61
C PRO A 725 -20.04 -1.64 -1.07
N TRP A 726 -19.44 -0.80 -0.23
CA TRP A 726 -18.12 -0.23 -0.50
C TRP A 726 -17.03 -1.01 0.23
N ARG A 727 -15.85 -1.07 -0.37
CA ARG A 727 -14.60 -1.46 0.28
C ARG A 727 -13.76 -0.22 0.49
N ARG A 728 -12.97 -0.24 1.57
CA ARG A 728 -12.06 0.85 1.91
C ARG A 728 -10.66 0.28 2.14
N CYS A 729 -9.67 0.96 1.60
CA CYS A 729 -8.28 0.64 1.86
C CYS A 729 -7.95 0.93 3.33
N VAL A 730 -7.38 -0.05 4.03
CA VAL A 730 -6.98 0.10 5.43
C VAL A 730 -5.84 1.10 5.60
N ARG A 731 -5.06 1.39 4.54
CA ARG A 731 -3.89 2.27 4.59
C ARG A 731 -4.21 3.71 4.20
N CYS A 732 -4.69 3.95 2.98
CA CYS A 732 -4.90 5.29 2.44
C CYS A 732 -6.37 5.75 2.43
N ALA A 733 -7.26 4.95 3.03
CA ALA A 733 -8.70 5.19 3.06
C ALA A 733 -9.40 5.30 1.69
N SER A 734 -8.72 5.11 0.55
CA SER A 734 -9.37 5.08 -0.77
C SER A 734 -10.49 4.04 -0.81
N VAL A 735 -11.57 4.38 -1.51
CA VAL A 735 -12.78 3.55 -1.57
C VAL A 735 -12.97 2.96 -2.96
N MET A 736 -13.69 1.85 -3.02
CA MET A 736 -14.22 1.30 -4.27
C MET A 736 -15.54 0.59 -4.02
N GLU A 737 -16.38 0.52 -5.02
CA GLU A 737 -17.53 -0.37 -5.02
C GLU A 737 -17.08 -1.82 -4.98
N ASP A 738 -17.81 -2.64 -4.23
CA ASP A 738 -17.58 -4.07 -4.16
C ASP A 738 -18.19 -4.76 -5.38
N VAL A 739 -17.49 -4.66 -6.51
CA VAL A 739 -17.94 -5.12 -7.84
C VAL A 739 -18.37 -6.60 -7.83
N ALA A 740 -17.71 -7.44 -7.02
CA ALA A 740 -18.08 -8.86 -6.87
C ALA A 740 -19.43 -9.06 -6.16
N SER A 741 -19.83 -8.16 -5.24
CA SER A 741 -21.16 -8.17 -4.62
C SER A 741 -22.22 -7.60 -5.55
N ALA A 742 -21.87 -6.56 -6.31
CA ALA A 742 -22.76 -5.97 -7.33
C ALA A 742 -23.17 -7.01 -8.38
N ALA A 743 -22.23 -7.84 -8.83
CA ALA A 743 -22.50 -8.92 -9.78
C ALA A 743 -23.41 -10.03 -9.20
N ALA A 744 -23.21 -10.41 -7.94
CA ALA A 744 -24.07 -11.39 -7.27
C ALA A 744 -25.50 -10.87 -7.05
N ALA A 745 -25.66 -9.60 -6.68
CA ALA A 745 -26.96 -8.95 -6.50
C ALA A 745 -27.74 -8.85 -7.83
N ALA A 746 -27.06 -8.52 -8.92
CA ALA A 746 -27.67 -8.48 -10.25
C ALA A 746 -28.15 -9.86 -10.74
N ALA A 747 -27.43 -10.94 -10.40
CA ALA A 747 -27.83 -12.30 -10.73
C ALA A 747 -29.07 -12.76 -9.94
N ALA A 748 -29.16 -12.41 -8.65
CA ALA A 748 -30.32 -12.71 -7.81
C ALA A 748 -31.60 -12.02 -8.27
N ALA A 749 -31.50 -10.79 -8.78
CA ALA A 749 -32.64 -10.02 -9.30
C ALA A 749 -33.23 -10.61 -10.60
N ASN A 750 -32.45 -11.37 -11.37
CA ASN A 750 -32.86 -11.96 -12.65
C ASN A 750 -33.48 -13.37 -12.53
N GLY A 751 -33.94 -13.77 -11.33
CA GLY A 751 -34.75 -14.99 -11.15
C GLY A 751 -33.97 -16.31 -11.21
N GLY A 752 -32.64 -16.30 -11.10
CA GLY A 752 -31.81 -17.50 -11.01
C GLY A 752 -31.92 -18.19 -9.66
N GLY A 753 -33.07 -18.79 -9.36
CA GLY A 753 -33.28 -19.62 -8.17
C GLY A 753 -32.75 -21.04 -8.39
N SER A 754 -31.65 -21.41 -7.71
CA SER A 754 -31.45 -22.75 -7.15
C SER A 754 -30.22 -22.81 -6.24
N GLY A 755 -30.46 -23.19 -4.97
CA GLY A 755 -29.61 -23.99 -4.08
C GLY A 755 -28.09 -23.73 -3.96
N ASN A 756 -27.68 -23.24 -2.78
CA ASN A 756 -26.43 -23.59 -2.07
C ASN A 756 -25.17 -23.87 -2.92
N ASN A 757 -24.66 -22.87 -3.64
CA ASN A 757 -23.22 -22.75 -3.92
C ASN A 757 -22.89 -21.31 -4.36
N SER A 758 -22.81 -20.36 -3.43
CA SER A 758 -22.55 -18.94 -3.69
C SER A 758 -21.09 -18.59 -4.06
N ASN A 759 -20.23 -19.58 -4.33
CA ASN A 759 -18.79 -19.35 -4.43
C ASN A 759 -18.20 -19.29 -5.84
N ASN A 760 -18.96 -19.47 -6.93
CA ASN A 760 -18.37 -19.38 -8.27
C ASN A 760 -19.33 -18.82 -9.34
N ASN A 761 -18.78 -17.84 -10.08
CA ASN A 761 -19.09 -17.48 -11.46
C ASN A 761 -20.42 -16.80 -11.76
N HIS A 762 -20.36 -15.55 -12.25
CA HIS A 762 -21.09 -15.10 -13.45
C HIS A 762 -20.41 -13.95 -14.24
N LYS A 763 -19.23 -13.43 -13.80
CA LYS A 763 -18.35 -12.58 -14.63
C LYS A 763 -16.86 -12.92 -14.41
N PRO A 764 -16.34 -14.01 -15.04
CA PRO A 764 -14.97 -14.45 -14.81
C PRO A 764 -13.92 -13.43 -15.25
N GLN A 765 -14.22 -12.58 -16.23
CA GLN A 765 -13.31 -11.59 -16.80
C GLN A 765 -13.05 -10.42 -15.86
N ILE A 766 -14.10 -9.74 -15.36
CA ILE A 766 -13.92 -8.66 -14.37
C ILE A 766 -13.28 -9.18 -13.08
N ASN A 767 -13.67 -10.38 -12.62
CA ASN A 767 -13.05 -11.01 -11.46
C ASN A 767 -11.58 -11.35 -11.72
N PHE A 768 -11.23 -11.77 -12.93
CA PHE A 768 -9.84 -11.98 -13.31
C PHE A 768 -9.04 -10.67 -13.21
N VAL A 769 -9.52 -9.57 -13.83
CA VAL A 769 -8.84 -8.27 -13.78
C VAL A 769 -8.72 -7.76 -12.34
N LEU A 770 -9.79 -7.86 -11.54
CA LEU A 770 -9.79 -7.52 -10.11
C LEU A 770 -8.85 -8.42 -9.29
N SER A 771 -8.74 -9.71 -9.62
CA SER A 771 -7.86 -10.65 -8.92
C SER A 771 -6.37 -10.37 -9.17
N GLN A 772 -6.03 -9.65 -10.26
CA GLN A 772 -4.69 -9.13 -10.49
C GLN A 772 -4.41 -7.88 -9.62
N GLN A 773 -5.44 -7.20 -9.12
CA GLN A 773 -5.36 -6.03 -8.22
C GLN A 773 -5.94 -6.34 -6.84
N ARG A 774 -5.33 -7.31 -6.15
CA ARG A 774 -5.79 -7.80 -4.83
C ARG A 774 -5.81 -6.72 -3.74
N ASN A 775 -5.01 -5.69 -3.91
CA ASN A 775 -4.77 -4.61 -2.95
C ASN A 775 -5.04 -3.25 -3.61
N CYS A 776 -5.17 -2.21 -2.78
CA CYS A 776 -5.20 -0.84 -3.23
C CYS A 776 -3.94 -0.46 -4.03
N CYS A 777 -3.98 0.63 -4.81
CA CYS A 777 -2.81 1.13 -5.52
C CYS A 777 -1.60 1.37 -4.60
N CYS A 778 -1.84 1.79 -3.35
CA CYS A 778 -0.81 1.94 -2.31
C CYS A 778 -0.31 0.61 -1.71
N GLY A 779 -0.88 -0.54 -2.09
CA GLY A 779 -0.54 -1.86 -1.56
C GLY A 779 -1.29 -2.27 -0.29
N GLY A 780 -2.06 -1.38 0.32
CA GLY A 780 -2.91 -1.70 1.48
C GLY A 780 -4.11 -2.59 1.14
N ARG A 781 -4.57 -3.40 2.10
CA ARG A 781 -5.74 -4.28 1.94
C ARG A 781 -7.03 -3.48 1.77
N LEU A 782 -7.92 -3.98 0.94
CA LEU A 782 -9.28 -3.46 0.73
C LEU A 782 -10.25 -4.22 1.63
N ALA A 783 -10.53 -3.66 2.81
CA ALA A 783 -11.39 -4.25 3.80
C ALA A 783 -12.85 -3.77 3.63
N TRP A 784 -13.78 -4.56 4.15
CA TRP A 784 -15.15 -4.10 4.32
C TRP A 784 -15.21 -3.27 5.61
N LEU A 785 -15.26 -1.95 5.47
CA LEU A 785 -15.28 -1.01 6.58
C LEU A 785 -16.60 -0.23 6.51
N PRO A 786 -17.54 -0.42 7.44
CA PRO A 786 -18.85 0.24 7.41
C PRO A 786 -18.76 1.78 7.42
#